data_AF-W8BFY8-F1
#
_entry.id   AF-W8BFY8-F1
#
_cell.length_a   1.000
_cell.length_b   1.000
_cell.length_c   1.000
_cell.angle_alpha   90.00
_cell.angle_beta   90.00
_cell.angle_gamma   90.00
#
_symmetry.space_group_name_H-M   'P 1'
#
loop_
_entity.id
_entity.type
_entity.pdbx_description
1 polymer ?
#
loop_
_entity_poly.entity_id
_entity_poly.type
_entity_poly.pdbx_seq_one_letter_code
_entity_poly.pdbx_strand_id
1 'polypeptide(L)'
;MAMEWITAMDKRPCDRNLRDVELISCRLRRVEPLCRLPSSALQQLAMCGFYEDLEKGVTLFRAGEQGRFWYAVLGGSLEVRYHASDADAKAPVTLCTLGVGATFGESILHDLPRDSTVVTKTTCELLRVEQQDFRLIWEKNKELINDIITTCKLKNGFGSGVSPVASSPTKRPLSPDHPNPALPISESPSPAMNRMGWALRTLLLADSSSCLKDRKVAGKLIRKCAPGTELVDWLLNLSPIVHTRAQAAGMWQALLEEGVLSHVNKEQPFKDKCFLYRFRVDEDSATSSYSTSEDINTANEHIRESISALLQRGPDATLRMILRKPSHERTPEELELIFEELLHITALSHLSTSIKRELSSIIVFESHAQAGTILFNQGDEGRSWYILLKGSVDVVIHGKGTVATLKNGDDFGKLALINDAPRAATIVLKENNCHLLRVDKEHFNRILRDVEANTLRLQEHGKDVLVLERVAKQRGQHSAFKYTVMSGTPSKILEHLLETRLGNQVSSLDPFLDDFLLTNMVFMPVIQLVDELANYFHCDVNDAAQTPEDREYIINFKKRVIQFMHKWVLVARHTALDEPCVCDFIEEMALEVEANPELSEETSNIHNLLTQKARYQEDRKQNSAQKWKLPPNGQPVCLFSGNTTSSRNTMHPDDDIIFRVYCADHTYCTLRFPLHTTAEIIKACAAEKLQLNRGAEDLVLVEVKSNGERAVFKDNDVSIPTGLSLNGRLFVTVKDHVDAVTPLPEQEGPTEGIDIDLEILSTKDLAFYITIYDWDLFWVVHEYELLYRTFGRHHFGKITANLDVFLRRFNELQYWIVTDIVSASSMSKRVGLLRKFIKLAAYCKEYNNLNAFFAIVMGLSNMAVSRLTQTWDKIPSKFRKLFQEFEALIDPSRNHRAYRVYVGKLQPPLIPFMPLLLKDMTFAHEGNKTSLDGLVNFEKMHMMAQTMRTMRYCRSRTISLDPPSPKSEGDARSYICCLRSIDNQRVLTAMSQKLEPTRKV
;
A
#
# COMPACT_ATOMS: atom_id res chain seq x y z
N MET A 1 -8.39 -1.67 -13.87
CA MET A 1 -8.38 -0.26 -14.34
C MET A 1 -6.98 0.35 -14.48
N ALA A 2 -6.01 0.10 -13.59
CA ALA A 2 -4.68 0.72 -13.69
C ALA A 2 -3.87 0.33 -14.95
N MET A 3 -4.17 -0.79 -15.59
CA MET A 3 -3.40 -1.32 -16.74
C MET A 3 -3.97 -0.95 -18.12
N GLU A 4 -5.26 -0.60 -18.22
CA GLU A 4 -5.94 -0.39 -19.52
C GLU A 4 -5.46 0.87 -20.27
N TRP A 5 -5.04 1.92 -19.55
CA TRP A 5 -4.53 3.15 -20.17
C TRP A 5 -3.07 3.01 -20.65
N ILE A 6 -2.28 2.11 -20.03
CA ILE A 6 -0.91 1.79 -20.48
C ILE A 6 -1.00 1.07 -21.82
N THR A 7 -1.86 0.04 -21.91
CA THR A 7 -2.12 -0.65 -23.19
C THR A 7 -2.64 0.31 -24.28
N ALA A 8 -3.39 1.35 -23.89
CA ALA A 8 -3.79 2.40 -24.82
C ALA A 8 -2.62 3.29 -25.29
N MET A 9 -1.64 3.56 -24.41
CA MET A 9 -0.42 4.32 -24.73
C MET A 9 0.61 3.52 -25.52
N ASP A 10 0.66 2.19 -25.35
CA ASP A 10 1.55 1.30 -26.12
C ASP A 10 1.19 1.29 -27.62
N LYS A 11 -0.07 1.59 -27.95
CA LYS A 11 -0.48 1.83 -29.33
C LYS A 11 0.22 3.07 -29.86
N ARG A 12 0.75 2.97 -31.09
CA ARG A 12 1.28 4.12 -31.82
C ARG A 12 0.22 5.22 -31.91
N PRO A 13 0.59 6.52 -31.87
CA PRO A 13 -0.34 7.64 -32.02
C PRO A 13 -1.40 7.48 -33.12
N CYS A 14 -1.02 6.93 -34.29
CA CYS A 14 -1.91 6.71 -35.43
C CYS A 14 -2.95 5.59 -35.23
N ASP A 15 -2.71 4.68 -34.28
CA ASP A 15 -3.53 3.48 -34.05
C ASP A 15 -4.51 3.66 -32.88
N ARG A 16 -4.53 4.85 -32.24
CA ARG A 16 -5.38 5.16 -31.09
C ARG A 16 -6.80 5.54 -31.53
N ASN A 17 -7.80 4.93 -30.90
CA ASN A 17 -9.20 5.29 -31.09
C ASN A 17 -9.68 6.28 -30.01
N LEU A 18 -10.92 6.79 -30.14
CA LEU A 18 -11.47 7.78 -29.21
C LEU A 18 -11.49 7.29 -27.75
N ARG A 19 -11.75 6.00 -27.52
CA ARG A 19 -11.77 5.40 -26.18
C ARG A 19 -10.37 5.34 -25.57
N ASP A 20 -9.35 5.02 -26.37
CA ASP A 20 -7.95 5.04 -25.95
C ASP A 20 -7.57 6.46 -25.48
N VAL A 21 -7.91 7.47 -26.28
CA VAL A 21 -7.67 8.89 -25.97
C VAL A 21 -8.40 9.31 -24.69
N GLU A 22 -9.65 8.89 -24.48
CA GLU A 22 -10.41 9.18 -23.26
C GLU A 22 -9.79 8.55 -22.02
N LEU A 23 -9.38 7.28 -22.09
CA LEU A 23 -8.72 6.58 -20.98
C LEU A 23 -7.42 7.28 -20.58
N ILE A 24 -6.58 7.61 -21.57
CA ILE A 24 -5.31 8.31 -21.35
C ILE A 24 -5.57 9.71 -20.79
N SER A 25 -6.50 10.47 -21.38
CA SER A 25 -6.84 11.82 -20.90
C SER A 25 -7.36 11.82 -19.47
N CYS A 26 -8.18 10.82 -19.11
CA CYS A 26 -8.64 10.63 -17.74
C CYS A 26 -7.49 10.35 -16.77
N ARG A 27 -6.46 9.61 -17.21
CA ARG A 27 -5.25 9.37 -16.41
C ARG A 27 -4.41 10.64 -16.27
N LEU A 28 -4.13 11.34 -17.37
CA LEU A 28 -3.32 12.56 -17.39
C LEU A 28 -3.96 13.67 -16.54
N ARG A 29 -5.30 13.76 -16.51
CA ARG A 29 -6.02 14.70 -15.65
C ARG A 29 -5.73 14.50 -14.15
N ARG A 30 -5.27 13.33 -13.73
CA ARG A 30 -4.89 13.03 -12.34
C ARG A 30 -3.44 13.41 -12.01
N VAL A 31 -2.69 13.93 -12.97
CA VAL A 31 -1.29 14.34 -12.80
C VAL A 31 -1.25 15.86 -12.70
N GLU A 32 -0.84 16.40 -11.56
CA GLU A 32 -0.55 17.84 -11.41
C GLU A 32 0.78 18.12 -12.13
N PRO A 33 0.91 19.11 -13.05
CA PRO A 33 -0.02 20.21 -13.36
C PRO A 33 -0.92 19.97 -14.58
N LEU A 34 -0.85 18.79 -15.22
CA LEU A 34 -1.66 18.48 -16.41
C LEU A 34 -3.17 18.59 -16.14
N CYS A 35 -3.60 18.41 -14.89
CA CYS A 35 -4.98 18.64 -14.45
C CYS A 35 -5.52 20.04 -14.79
N ARG A 36 -4.64 21.05 -14.92
CA ARG A 36 -5.00 22.45 -15.25
C ARG A 36 -5.22 22.68 -16.75
N LEU A 37 -4.82 21.72 -17.60
CA LEU A 37 -5.00 21.82 -19.04
C LEU A 37 -6.45 21.55 -19.44
N PRO A 38 -6.98 22.25 -20.45
CA PRO A 38 -8.31 21.98 -20.97
C PRO A 38 -8.38 20.57 -21.55
N SER A 39 -9.58 19.98 -21.56
CA SER A 39 -9.80 18.63 -22.09
C SER A 39 -9.25 18.44 -23.51
N SER A 40 -9.32 19.48 -24.34
CA SER A 40 -8.76 19.48 -25.70
C SER A 40 -7.24 19.30 -25.74
N ALA A 41 -6.50 19.96 -24.83
CA ALA A 41 -5.05 19.84 -24.74
C ALA A 41 -4.64 18.48 -24.15
N LEU A 42 -5.37 17.96 -23.16
CA LEU A 42 -5.17 16.62 -22.62
C LEU A 42 -5.42 15.54 -23.67
N GLN A 43 -6.46 15.70 -24.49
CA GLN A 43 -6.74 14.80 -25.62
C GLN A 43 -5.64 14.86 -26.68
N GLN A 44 -5.10 16.05 -26.98
CA GLN A 44 -3.96 16.17 -27.90
C GLN A 44 -2.70 15.48 -27.35
N LEU A 45 -2.36 15.69 -26.07
CA LEU A 45 -1.28 14.96 -25.41
C LEU A 45 -1.50 13.44 -25.41
N ALA A 46 -2.76 13.01 -25.21
CA ALA A 46 -3.14 11.61 -25.30
C ALA A 46 -3.10 11.04 -26.73
N MET A 47 -3.17 11.87 -27.76
CA MET A 47 -3.03 11.44 -29.14
C MET A 47 -1.57 11.30 -29.56
N CYS A 48 -0.68 12.20 -29.16
CA CYS A 48 0.72 12.22 -29.63
C CYS A 48 1.75 11.69 -28.62
N GLY A 49 1.42 11.61 -27.33
CA GLY A 49 2.38 11.25 -26.29
C GLY A 49 2.72 9.77 -26.27
N PHE A 50 3.98 9.44 -26.01
CA PHE A 50 4.49 8.08 -25.81
C PHE A 50 4.65 7.79 -24.33
N TYR A 51 4.43 6.53 -23.94
CA TYR A 51 4.72 6.05 -22.61
C TYR A 51 6.13 5.44 -22.60
N GLU A 52 6.93 5.80 -21.61
CA GLU A 52 8.22 5.16 -21.38
C GLU A 52 8.24 4.60 -19.96
N ASP A 53 8.55 3.33 -19.83
CA ASP A 53 8.89 2.68 -18.57
C ASP A 53 10.41 2.45 -18.55
N LEU A 54 11.11 3.22 -17.74
CA LEU A 54 12.57 3.26 -17.69
C LEU A 54 13.06 2.66 -16.36
N GLU A 55 14.04 1.77 -16.45
CA GLU A 55 14.72 1.23 -15.27
C GLU A 55 15.52 2.31 -14.51
N LYS A 56 15.94 1.99 -13.29
CA LYS A 56 16.83 2.85 -12.48
C LYS A 56 18.20 2.99 -13.15
N GLY A 57 18.72 4.22 -13.22
CA GLY A 57 20.06 4.55 -13.72
C GLY A 57 20.14 4.92 -15.21
N VAL A 58 19.01 4.94 -15.91
CA VAL A 58 18.91 5.32 -17.32
C VAL A 58 19.11 6.83 -17.47
N THR A 59 20.03 7.25 -18.34
CA THR A 59 20.25 8.67 -18.67
C THR A 59 19.34 9.07 -19.83
N LEU A 60 18.41 10.00 -19.61
CA LEU A 60 17.48 10.46 -20.65
C LEU A 60 18.17 11.38 -21.66
N PHE A 61 18.99 12.29 -21.16
CA PHE A 61 19.83 13.19 -21.96
C PHE A 61 20.97 13.75 -21.10
N ARG A 62 22.04 14.18 -21.74
CA ARG A 62 23.19 14.85 -21.10
C ARG A 62 23.17 16.36 -21.34
N ALA A 63 23.75 17.10 -20.40
CA ALA A 63 23.99 18.52 -20.57
C ALA A 63 24.80 18.78 -21.86
N GLY A 64 24.36 19.75 -22.66
CA GLY A 64 24.93 20.10 -23.96
C GLY A 64 24.33 19.35 -25.17
N GLU A 65 23.57 18.27 -24.96
CA GLU A 65 22.89 17.57 -26.06
C GLU A 65 21.72 18.40 -26.62
N GLN A 66 21.38 18.22 -27.89
CA GLN A 66 20.20 18.87 -28.48
C GLN A 66 18.94 18.09 -28.14
N GLY A 67 18.02 18.72 -27.41
CA GLY A 67 16.79 18.08 -26.97
C GLY A 67 15.80 17.82 -28.11
N ARG A 68 15.15 16.65 -28.10
CA ARG A 68 14.11 16.28 -29.09
C ARG A 68 12.71 16.09 -28.48
N PHE A 69 12.64 15.92 -27.17
CA PHE A 69 11.42 15.51 -26.48
C PHE A 69 11.17 16.34 -25.23
N TRP A 70 9.90 16.53 -24.90
CA TRP A 70 9.45 17.04 -23.60
C TRP A 70 8.90 15.86 -22.79
N TYR A 71 9.07 15.92 -21.47
CA TYR A 71 8.73 14.83 -20.57
C TYR A 71 7.83 15.29 -19.42
N ALA A 72 6.92 14.42 -19.00
CA ALA A 72 6.20 14.52 -17.74
C ALA A 72 6.31 13.21 -16.95
N VAL A 73 6.58 13.30 -15.65
CA VAL A 73 6.76 12.13 -14.78
C VAL A 73 5.39 11.62 -14.32
N LEU A 74 5.03 10.41 -14.73
CA LEU A 74 3.78 9.73 -14.35
C LEU A 74 3.97 8.83 -13.11
N GLY A 75 5.19 8.33 -12.91
CA GLY A 75 5.61 7.43 -11.83
C GLY A 75 7.13 7.47 -11.66
N GLY A 76 7.63 7.25 -10.44
CA GLY A 76 9.07 7.23 -10.15
C GLY A 76 9.70 8.60 -9.84
N SER A 77 11.03 8.64 -9.87
CA SER A 77 11.84 9.84 -9.57
C SER A 77 13.13 9.90 -10.39
N LEU A 78 13.54 11.11 -10.77
CA LEU A 78 14.73 11.38 -11.57
C LEU A 78 15.68 12.32 -10.85
N GLU A 79 16.98 12.22 -11.12
CA GLU A 79 18.02 13.13 -10.65
C GLU A 79 18.45 14.06 -11.78
N VAL A 80 18.49 15.36 -11.48
CA VAL A 80 19.08 16.37 -12.37
C VAL A 80 20.52 16.61 -11.93
N ARG A 81 21.46 16.35 -12.83
CA ARG A 81 22.90 16.47 -12.58
C ARG A 81 23.53 17.59 -13.40
N TYR A 82 24.48 18.27 -12.77
CA TYR A 82 25.26 19.36 -13.35
C TYR A 82 26.73 18.96 -13.47
N HIS A 83 27.37 19.36 -14.56
CA HIS A 83 28.81 19.26 -14.74
C HIS A 83 29.39 20.68 -14.63
N ALA A 84 30.23 20.91 -13.62
CA ALA A 84 30.98 22.16 -13.53
C ALA A 84 32.03 22.21 -14.65
N SER A 85 32.19 23.39 -15.25
CA SER A 85 33.14 23.64 -16.34
C SER A 85 34.59 23.81 -15.88
N ASP A 86 34.87 23.67 -14.58
CA ASP A 86 36.23 23.75 -14.05
C ASP A 86 36.95 22.40 -14.17
N ALA A 87 38.19 22.47 -14.67
CA ALA A 87 39.02 21.36 -15.10
C ALA A 87 39.39 20.31 -14.01
N ASP A 88 38.88 20.43 -12.78
CA ASP A 88 39.22 19.55 -11.64
C ASP A 88 38.03 18.74 -11.06
N ALA A 89 36.79 18.90 -11.54
CA ALA A 89 35.65 18.11 -11.02
C ALA A 89 35.39 16.84 -11.84
N LYS A 90 35.93 15.69 -11.41
CA LYS A 90 35.78 14.37 -12.08
C LYS A 90 34.39 13.70 -11.97
N ALA A 91 33.37 14.32 -11.35
CA ALA A 91 32.05 13.68 -11.21
C ALA A 91 30.86 14.65 -11.39
N PRO A 92 29.78 14.25 -12.09
CA PRO A 92 28.53 15.00 -12.17
C PRO A 92 27.86 15.14 -10.80
N VAL A 93 27.37 16.34 -10.52
CA VAL A 93 26.80 16.73 -9.23
C VAL A 93 25.27 16.76 -9.30
N THR A 94 24.56 16.02 -8.45
CA THR A 94 23.09 16.06 -8.37
C THR A 94 22.61 17.37 -7.74
N LEU A 95 21.83 18.16 -8.51
CA LEU A 95 21.24 19.43 -8.08
C LEU A 95 19.93 19.22 -7.32
N CYS A 96 19.03 18.40 -7.87
CA CYS A 96 17.69 18.15 -7.35
C CYS A 96 17.12 16.81 -7.82
N THR A 97 16.04 16.38 -7.17
CA THR A 97 15.23 15.23 -7.59
C THR A 97 13.90 15.72 -8.17
N LEU A 98 13.47 15.15 -9.30
CA LEU A 98 12.15 15.38 -9.91
C LEU A 98 11.24 14.19 -9.63
N GLY A 99 10.09 14.41 -8.98
CA GLY A 99 9.08 13.39 -8.69
C GLY A 99 7.89 13.37 -9.66
N VAL A 100 6.89 12.54 -9.33
CA VAL A 100 5.63 12.43 -10.08
C VAL A 100 4.93 13.79 -10.22
N GLY A 101 4.55 14.15 -11.45
CA GLY A 101 3.98 15.45 -11.78
C GLY A 101 5.00 16.53 -12.19
N ALA A 102 6.30 16.25 -12.04
CA ALA A 102 7.33 17.09 -12.62
C ALA A 102 7.26 17.05 -14.16
N THR A 103 7.56 18.19 -14.79
CA THR A 103 7.58 18.38 -16.24
C THR A 103 8.92 19.02 -16.59
N PHE A 104 9.62 18.51 -17.60
CA PHE A 104 10.96 19.00 -17.94
C PHE A 104 11.28 18.81 -19.43
N GLY A 105 12.29 19.53 -19.91
CA GLY A 105 12.77 19.45 -21.28
C GLY A 105 12.14 20.45 -22.25
N GLU A 106 11.51 21.49 -21.72
CA GLU A 106 10.91 22.61 -22.44
C GLU A 106 11.90 23.43 -23.27
N SER A 107 13.22 23.25 -23.06
CA SER A 107 14.28 23.88 -23.86
C SER A 107 14.12 23.65 -25.38
N ILE A 108 13.45 22.56 -25.77
CA ILE A 108 13.12 22.22 -27.16
C ILE A 108 12.18 23.26 -27.82
N LEU A 109 11.38 24.01 -27.07
CA LEU A 109 10.53 25.05 -27.65
C LEU A 109 11.34 26.20 -28.25
N HIS A 110 12.59 26.35 -27.84
CA HIS A 110 13.49 27.40 -28.28
C HIS A 110 14.76 26.87 -28.98
N ASP A 111 14.79 25.58 -29.30
CA ASP A 111 15.96 24.91 -29.89
C ASP A 111 17.25 25.09 -29.07
N LEU A 112 17.11 25.23 -27.75
CA LEU A 112 18.24 25.37 -26.83
C LEU A 112 18.80 23.98 -26.46
N PRO A 113 20.15 23.83 -26.35
CA PRO A 113 20.76 22.61 -25.84
C PRO A 113 20.33 22.35 -24.39
N ARG A 114 20.47 21.10 -23.93
CA ARG A 114 20.10 20.71 -22.56
C ARG A 114 21.02 21.36 -21.54
N ASP A 115 20.45 22.00 -20.53
CA ASP A 115 21.22 22.69 -19.49
C ASP A 115 21.80 21.75 -18.42
N SER A 116 21.23 20.55 -18.31
CA SER A 116 21.56 19.54 -17.28
C SER A 116 21.46 18.11 -17.83
N THR A 117 22.13 17.18 -17.16
CA THR A 117 21.98 15.74 -17.41
C THR A 117 20.85 15.20 -16.53
N VAL A 118 19.92 14.41 -17.08
CA VAL A 118 18.80 13.83 -16.30
C VAL A 118 18.90 12.31 -16.30
N VAL A 119 18.88 11.70 -15.10
CA VAL A 119 19.05 10.25 -14.90
C VAL A 119 17.93 9.71 -14.01
N THR A 120 17.37 8.55 -14.33
CA THR A 120 16.35 7.91 -13.47
C THR A 120 16.96 7.43 -12.15
N LYS A 121 16.34 7.78 -11.02
CA LYS A 121 16.77 7.39 -9.66
C LYS A 121 16.10 6.11 -9.19
N THR A 122 14.85 5.91 -9.62
CA THR A 122 14.06 4.69 -9.46
C THR A 122 13.61 4.19 -10.84
N THR A 123 12.86 3.09 -10.90
CA THR A 123 12.02 2.84 -12.08
C THR A 123 11.09 4.03 -12.28
N CYS A 124 10.95 4.51 -13.52
CA CYS A 124 10.24 5.73 -13.86
C CYS A 124 9.30 5.50 -15.03
N GLU A 125 8.05 5.92 -14.83
CA GLU A 125 7.03 5.96 -15.87
C GLU A 125 6.92 7.41 -16.38
N LEU A 126 7.15 7.64 -17.67
CA LEU A 126 7.19 8.97 -18.26
C LEU A 126 6.22 9.09 -19.42
N LEU A 127 5.61 10.26 -19.55
CA LEU A 127 4.98 10.73 -20.78
C LEU A 127 6.04 11.49 -21.58
N ARG A 128 6.39 10.99 -22.77
CA ARG A 128 7.31 11.64 -23.70
C ARG A 128 6.54 12.22 -24.89
N VAL A 129 6.76 13.48 -25.22
CA VAL A 129 6.14 14.16 -26.37
C VAL A 129 7.22 14.71 -27.29
N GLU A 130 7.09 14.51 -28.59
CA GLU A 130 8.03 15.03 -29.58
C GLU A 130 7.96 16.56 -29.71
N GLN A 131 9.08 17.19 -30.06
CA GLN A 131 9.19 18.64 -30.18
C GLN A 131 8.13 19.26 -31.11
N GLN A 132 7.84 18.65 -32.26
CA GLN A 132 6.89 19.18 -33.23
C GLN A 132 5.46 19.20 -32.67
N ASP A 133 5.02 18.08 -32.09
CA ASP A 133 3.70 17.95 -31.48
C ASP A 133 3.56 18.86 -30.27
N PHE A 134 4.60 18.93 -29.43
CA PHE A 134 4.58 19.78 -28.25
C PHE A 134 4.50 21.27 -28.61
N ARG A 135 5.17 21.70 -29.70
CA ARG A 135 5.03 23.07 -30.23
C ARG A 135 3.61 23.38 -30.68
N LEU A 136 2.96 22.46 -31.40
CA LEU A 136 1.57 22.65 -31.85
C LEU A 136 0.59 22.78 -30.67
N ILE A 137 0.77 21.96 -29.64
CA ILE A 137 -0.04 22.01 -28.41
C ILE A 137 0.23 23.33 -27.66
N TRP A 138 1.50 23.74 -27.58
CA TRP A 138 1.94 25.00 -26.96
C TRP A 138 1.35 26.23 -27.66
N GLU A 139 1.41 26.31 -28.99
CA GLU A 139 0.89 27.46 -29.74
C GLU A 139 -0.62 27.67 -29.53
N LYS A 140 -1.39 26.59 -29.43
CA LYS A 140 -2.85 26.64 -29.21
C LYS A 140 -3.26 26.96 -27.78
N ASN A 141 -2.39 26.70 -26.79
CA ASN A 141 -2.70 26.85 -25.36
C ASN A 141 -1.62 27.67 -24.65
N LYS A 142 -1.09 28.69 -25.35
CA LYS A 142 0.15 29.38 -24.99
C LYS A 142 0.15 29.89 -23.56
N GLU A 143 -0.92 30.54 -23.10
CA GLU A 143 -0.99 31.09 -21.74
C GLU A 143 -0.96 29.99 -20.65
N LEU A 144 -1.80 28.96 -20.78
CA LEU A 144 -1.90 27.88 -19.79
C LEU A 144 -0.66 26.99 -19.77
N ILE A 145 -0.09 26.71 -20.95
CA ILE A 145 1.14 25.93 -21.05
C ILE A 145 2.33 26.79 -20.63
N ASN A 146 2.32 28.10 -20.84
CA ASN A 146 3.30 29.00 -20.24
C ASN A 146 3.18 29.05 -18.71
N ASP A 147 2.01 28.99 -18.10
CA ASP A 147 1.93 28.82 -16.64
C ASP A 147 2.59 27.51 -16.16
N ILE A 148 2.54 26.48 -17.01
CA ILE A 148 3.19 25.18 -16.80
C ILE A 148 4.70 25.20 -17.18
N ILE A 149 5.13 26.05 -18.13
CA ILE A 149 6.46 26.10 -18.78
C ILE A 149 7.28 27.37 -18.50
N THR A 150 6.73 28.59 -18.61
CA THR A 150 7.38 29.90 -18.35
C THR A 150 7.63 30.17 -16.87
N THR A 151 8.28 29.20 -16.23
CA THR A 151 9.33 29.47 -15.27
C THR A 151 10.71 29.62 -15.91
N CYS A 152 10.80 29.74 -17.24
CA CYS A 152 12.06 29.77 -17.97
C CYS A 152 12.14 31.00 -18.89
N LYS A 153 12.44 32.18 -18.30
CA LYS A 153 13.15 33.35 -18.88
C LYS A 153 13.16 34.53 -17.90
N LEU A 154 14.07 34.53 -16.92
CA LEU A 154 14.70 35.79 -16.53
C LEU A 154 15.74 36.08 -17.62
N LYS A 155 15.36 36.92 -18.60
CA LYS A 155 16.33 37.53 -19.51
C LYS A 155 17.27 38.37 -18.65
N ASN A 156 18.57 38.07 -18.74
CA ASN A 156 19.72 38.89 -18.38
C ASN A 156 19.43 40.14 -17.52
N GLY A 157 19.79 40.04 -16.24
CA GLY A 157 20.01 41.19 -15.37
C GLY A 157 18.74 41.81 -14.82
N PHE A 158 18.81 42.15 -13.53
CA PHE A 158 17.99 43.15 -12.86
C PHE A 158 17.08 43.96 -13.79
N GLY A 159 15.81 43.55 -13.89
CA GLY A 159 14.80 44.31 -14.60
C GLY A 159 14.39 45.53 -13.78
N SER A 160 14.51 46.70 -14.42
CA SER A 160 14.11 48.03 -13.95
C SER A 160 12.77 48.03 -13.21
N GLY A 161 12.81 48.18 -11.89
CA GLY A 161 11.63 48.30 -11.04
C GLY A 161 11.86 48.02 -9.56
N VAL A 162 12.96 47.37 -9.18
CA VAL A 162 13.38 47.27 -7.79
C VAL A 162 14.44 48.33 -7.52
N SER A 163 14.02 49.47 -6.99
CA SER A 163 14.93 50.40 -6.35
C SER A 163 15.72 49.63 -5.29
N PRO A 164 17.06 49.66 -5.28
CA PRO A 164 17.82 49.13 -4.16
C PRO A 164 17.52 50.05 -2.98
N VAL A 165 16.59 49.64 -2.12
CA VAL A 165 16.55 50.21 -0.78
C VAL A 165 17.85 49.74 -0.14
N ALA A 166 18.84 50.65 -0.11
CA ALA A 166 20.00 50.55 0.72
C ALA A 166 19.53 50.50 2.19
N SER A 167 19.15 49.31 2.64
CA SER A 167 19.19 48.96 4.04
C SER A 167 19.97 47.66 4.15
N SER A 168 21.06 47.73 4.90
CA SER A 168 21.83 46.60 5.39
C SER A 168 20.95 45.37 5.69
N PRO A 169 21.35 44.14 5.36
CA PRO A 169 20.61 42.95 5.75
C PRO A 169 20.86 42.68 7.25
N THR A 170 20.21 43.47 8.09
CA THR A 170 20.05 43.22 9.53
C THR A 170 18.60 42.95 9.90
N LYS A 171 17.72 42.74 8.92
CA LYS A 171 16.36 42.22 9.18
C LYS A 171 16.30 40.74 8.85
N ARG A 172 16.19 39.96 9.94
CA ARG A 172 15.98 38.52 10.02
C ARG A 172 14.88 38.04 9.07
N PRO A 173 14.94 36.80 8.57
CA PRO A 173 13.84 36.17 7.84
C PRO A 173 12.54 36.23 8.67
N LEU A 174 11.41 36.43 8.00
CA LEU A 174 10.07 36.45 8.59
C LEU A 174 9.58 35.06 9.06
N SER A 175 10.46 34.05 9.05
CA SER A 175 10.21 32.77 9.73
C SER A 175 10.96 32.83 11.06
N PRO A 176 10.27 33.02 12.21
CA PRO A 176 10.96 32.98 13.49
C PRO A 176 11.55 31.58 13.69
N ASP A 177 12.70 31.50 14.37
CA ASP A 177 13.21 30.23 14.93
C ASP A 177 12.18 29.53 15.86
N HIS A 178 11.05 30.19 16.15
CA HIS A 178 9.90 29.72 16.92
C HIS A 178 8.56 30.15 16.28
N PRO A 179 8.01 29.40 15.30
CA PRO A 179 6.70 29.71 14.73
C PRO A 179 5.58 29.46 15.75
N ASN A 180 4.72 30.46 16.00
CA ASN A 180 3.58 30.30 16.92
C ASN A 180 2.44 29.52 16.22
N PRO A 181 2.09 28.30 16.67
CA PRO A 181 1.03 27.50 16.05
C PRO A 181 -0.37 28.14 16.11
N ALA A 182 -0.54 29.14 16.98
CA ALA A 182 -1.80 29.87 17.17
C ALA A 182 -2.06 30.97 16.12
N LEU A 183 -1.05 31.28 15.29
CA LEU A 183 -1.17 32.27 14.23
C LEU A 183 -1.46 31.59 12.88
N PRO A 184 -2.17 32.30 11.97
CA PRO A 184 -2.38 31.82 10.62
C PRO A 184 -1.05 31.74 9.86
N ILE A 185 -0.96 30.76 8.95
CA ILE A 185 0.19 30.54 8.07
C ILE A 185 0.08 31.47 6.84
N SER A 186 -1.14 31.71 6.34
CA SER A 186 -1.40 32.60 5.21
C SER A 186 -1.86 33.98 5.67
N GLU A 187 -1.49 35.03 4.93
CA GLU A 187 -1.95 36.40 5.20
C GLU A 187 -3.47 36.56 4.99
N SER A 188 -4.02 35.82 4.02
CA SER A 188 -5.45 35.78 3.72
C SER A 188 -5.94 34.34 3.48
N PRO A 189 -7.23 34.06 3.72
CA PRO A 189 -7.77 32.73 3.49
C PRO A 189 -7.93 32.47 2.00
N SER A 190 -7.60 31.25 1.55
CA SER A 190 -7.89 30.85 0.17
C SER A 190 -9.41 30.95 -0.14
N PRO A 191 -9.82 31.19 -1.41
CA PRO A 191 -11.23 31.31 -1.77
C PRO A 191 -12.08 30.12 -1.31
N ALA A 192 -11.54 28.90 -1.43
CA ALA A 192 -12.18 27.67 -0.98
C ALA A 192 -12.38 27.63 0.54
N MET A 193 -11.35 27.99 1.32
CA MET A 193 -11.45 28.00 2.79
C MET A 193 -12.33 29.14 3.30
N ASN A 194 -12.30 30.29 2.63
CA ASN A 194 -13.20 31.40 2.94
C ASN A 194 -14.66 31.01 2.68
N ARG A 195 -14.95 30.35 1.56
CA ARG A 195 -16.30 29.83 1.25
C ARG A 195 -16.76 28.76 2.23
N MET A 196 -15.86 27.85 2.62
CA MET A 196 -16.12 26.85 3.64
C MET A 196 -16.43 27.49 5.00
N GLY A 197 -15.62 28.47 5.42
CA GLY A 197 -15.83 29.27 6.62
C GLY A 197 -17.17 29.99 6.63
N TRP A 198 -17.53 30.62 5.50
CA TRP A 198 -18.84 31.24 5.31
C TRP A 198 -19.98 30.24 5.47
N ALA A 199 -19.90 29.07 4.83
CA ALA A 199 -20.96 28.05 4.90
C ALA A 199 -21.14 27.53 6.33
N LEU A 200 -20.04 27.16 7.01
CA LEU A 200 -20.07 26.71 8.40
C LEU A 200 -20.62 27.77 9.35
N ARG A 201 -20.18 29.03 9.20
CA ARG A 201 -20.68 30.15 10.01
C ARG A 201 -22.17 30.40 9.78
N THR A 202 -22.63 30.37 8.53
CA THR A 202 -24.05 30.55 8.19
C THR A 202 -24.92 29.49 8.85
N LEU A 203 -24.52 28.22 8.78
CA LEU A 203 -25.25 27.13 9.43
C LEU A 203 -25.19 27.20 10.96
N LEU A 204 -24.04 27.58 11.53
CA LEU A 204 -23.89 27.81 12.97
C LEU A 204 -24.83 28.91 13.48
N LEU A 205 -25.02 30.00 12.72
CA LEU A 205 -25.92 31.09 13.09
C LEU A 205 -27.40 30.74 12.89
N ALA A 206 -27.71 29.86 11.93
CA ALA A 206 -29.06 29.37 11.67
C ALA A 206 -29.52 28.30 12.67
N ASP A 207 -28.59 27.64 13.36
CA ASP A 207 -28.89 26.62 14.36
C ASP A 207 -29.55 27.25 15.60
N SER A 208 -30.73 26.76 15.97
CA SER A 208 -31.46 27.14 17.19
C SER A 208 -30.64 26.94 18.49
N SER A 209 -29.65 26.06 18.45
CA SER A 209 -28.73 25.75 19.55
C SER A 209 -27.33 26.37 19.36
N SER A 210 -27.21 27.43 18.55
CA SER A 210 -25.93 28.05 18.20
C SER A 210 -24.97 28.23 19.38
N CYS A 211 -23.75 27.72 19.20
CA CYS A 211 -22.66 27.89 20.17
C CYS A 211 -21.99 29.27 20.10
N LEU A 212 -22.24 30.05 19.02
CA LEU A 212 -21.67 31.39 18.83
C LEU A 212 -22.40 32.41 19.70
N LYS A 213 -21.75 32.85 20.77
CA LYS A 213 -22.34 33.76 21.78
C LYS A 213 -21.41 34.91 22.12
N ASP A 214 -21.99 35.99 22.62
CA ASP A 214 -21.24 37.09 23.21
C ASP A 214 -20.78 36.69 24.62
N ARG A 215 -19.47 36.73 24.88
CA ARG A 215 -18.88 36.31 26.17
C ARG A 215 -17.97 37.41 26.71
N LYS A 216 -17.99 37.67 28.02
CA LYS A 216 -17.10 38.63 28.67
C LYS A 216 -15.87 37.90 29.21
N VAL A 217 -14.68 38.25 28.74
CA VAL A 217 -13.39 37.66 29.19
C VAL A 217 -12.45 38.77 29.59
N ALA A 218 -11.88 38.67 30.81
CA ALA A 218 -10.95 39.66 31.36
C ALA A 218 -11.46 41.12 31.24
N GLY A 219 -12.76 41.33 31.45
CA GLY A 219 -13.41 42.65 31.36
C GLY A 219 -13.82 43.10 29.96
N LYS A 220 -13.36 42.45 28.88
CA LYS A 220 -13.70 42.78 27.49
C LYS A 220 -14.86 41.92 26.97
N LEU A 221 -15.81 42.52 26.26
CA LEU A 221 -16.90 41.80 25.59
C LEU A 221 -16.40 41.25 24.25
N ILE A 222 -16.35 39.93 24.13
CA ILE A 222 -16.00 39.20 22.92
C ILE A 222 -17.31 38.77 22.26
N ARG A 223 -17.70 39.45 21.19
CA ARG A 223 -18.89 39.08 20.42
C ARG A 223 -18.70 37.81 19.60
N LYS A 224 -19.79 37.06 19.40
CA LYS A 224 -19.92 35.89 18.50
C LYS A 224 -18.73 34.93 18.55
N CYS A 225 -18.44 34.41 19.74
CA CYS A 225 -17.38 33.43 19.97
C CYS A 225 -17.93 32.12 20.53
N ALA A 226 -17.21 31.03 20.28
CA ALA A 226 -17.57 29.70 20.76
C ALA A 226 -16.36 28.99 21.39
N PRO A 227 -16.56 28.19 22.46
CA PRO A 227 -15.56 27.26 22.95
C PRO A 227 -15.22 26.20 21.91
N GLY A 228 -13.95 25.80 21.85
CA GLY A 228 -13.49 24.74 20.94
C GLY A 228 -14.27 23.42 21.12
N THR A 229 -14.63 23.06 22.36
CA THR A 229 -15.46 21.88 22.66
C THR A 229 -16.84 21.93 22.00
N GLU A 230 -17.52 23.08 22.08
CA GLU A 230 -18.85 23.27 21.48
C GLU A 230 -18.78 23.24 19.95
N LEU A 231 -17.70 23.81 19.36
CA LEU A 231 -17.47 23.75 17.91
C LEU A 231 -17.21 22.33 17.40
N VAL A 232 -16.49 21.51 18.18
CA VAL A 232 -16.24 20.10 17.87
C VAL A 232 -17.55 19.29 17.92
N ASP A 233 -18.34 19.47 18.97
CA ASP A 233 -19.64 18.80 19.13
C ASP A 233 -20.59 19.14 17.98
N TRP A 234 -20.64 20.41 17.60
CA TRP A 234 -21.48 20.87 16.51
C TRP A 234 -21.06 20.24 15.16
N LEU A 235 -19.76 20.22 14.85
CA LEU A 235 -19.27 19.66 13.60
C LEU A 235 -19.50 18.14 13.48
N LEU A 236 -19.44 17.41 14.60
CA LEU A 236 -19.77 15.99 14.66
C LEU A 236 -21.26 15.74 14.37
N ASN A 237 -22.13 16.63 14.84
CA ASN A 237 -23.57 16.53 14.58
C ASN A 237 -23.96 17.01 13.18
N LEU A 238 -23.15 17.89 12.56
CA LEU A 238 -23.41 18.44 11.23
C LEU A 238 -23.34 17.38 10.13
N SER A 239 -22.36 16.49 10.16
CA SER A 239 -22.12 15.55 9.07
C SER A 239 -21.65 14.18 9.56
N PRO A 240 -22.27 13.08 9.08
CA PRO A 240 -21.96 11.72 9.52
C PRO A 240 -20.57 11.24 9.08
N ILE A 241 -19.89 11.94 8.17
CA ILE A 241 -18.54 11.57 7.72
C ILE A 241 -17.46 11.88 8.76
N VAL A 242 -17.77 12.69 9.79
CA VAL A 242 -16.85 13.07 10.85
C VAL A 242 -17.10 12.13 12.04
N HIS A 243 -16.18 11.19 12.26
CA HIS A 243 -16.42 10.07 13.19
C HIS A 243 -15.80 10.30 14.57
N THR A 244 -14.83 11.21 14.68
CA THR A 244 -14.05 11.41 15.90
C THR A 244 -13.85 12.89 16.21
N ARG A 245 -13.76 13.22 17.51
CA ARG A 245 -13.44 14.57 17.98
C ARG A 245 -12.10 15.08 17.44
N ALA A 246 -11.12 14.18 17.28
CA ALA A 246 -9.82 14.51 16.72
C ALA A 246 -9.90 14.94 15.24
N GLN A 247 -10.72 14.25 14.42
CA GLN A 247 -10.99 14.68 13.04
C GLN A 247 -11.63 16.07 13.00
N ALA A 248 -12.66 16.30 13.82
CA ALA A 248 -13.32 17.60 13.91
C ALA A 248 -12.33 18.70 14.35
N ALA A 249 -11.48 18.42 15.35
CA ALA A 249 -10.45 19.36 15.78
C ALA A 249 -9.43 19.69 14.68
N GLY A 250 -9.01 18.69 13.88
CA GLY A 250 -8.14 18.90 12.72
C GLY A 250 -8.80 19.75 11.63
N MET A 251 -10.10 19.55 11.37
CA MET A 251 -10.87 20.36 10.43
C MET A 251 -10.94 21.83 10.88
N TRP A 252 -11.16 22.08 12.17
CA TRP A 252 -11.12 23.43 12.72
C TRP A 252 -9.71 24.03 12.73
N GLN A 253 -8.69 23.22 12.96
CA GLN A 253 -7.29 23.63 12.84
C GLN A 253 -6.95 24.08 11.41
N ALA A 254 -7.49 23.42 10.38
CA ALA A 254 -7.33 23.83 8.98
C ALA A 254 -7.95 25.20 8.70
N LEU A 255 -9.11 25.51 9.30
CA LEU A 255 -9.73 26.84 9.20
C LEU A 255 -8.94 27.91 9.96
N LEU A 256 -8.33 27.52 11.09
CA LEU A 256 -7.52 28.43 11.90
C LEU A 256 -6.22 28.83 11.19
N GLU A 257 -5.50 27.86 10.61
CA GLU A 257 -4.22 28.14 9.94
C GLU A 257 -4.37 28.98 8.66
N GLU A 258 -5.52 28.92 7.99
CA GLU A 258 -5.83 29.77 6.82
C GLU A 258 -6.44 31.12 7.24
N GLY A 259 -6.57 31.39 8.54
CA GLY A 259 -7.06 32.66 9.07
C GLY A 259 -8.56 32.89 8.87
N VAL A 260 -9.34 31.84 8.68
CA VAL A 260 -10.82 31.91 8.68
C VAL A 260 -11.37 31.98 10.10
N LEU A 261 -10.72 31.23 11.01
CA LEU A 261 -10.99 31.18 12.44
C LEU A 261 -9.76 31.66 13.21
N SER A 262 -9.94 32.34 14.34
CA SER A 262 -8.85 32.77 15.21
C SER A 262 -9.13 32.39 16.66
N HIS A 263 -8.10 31.99 17.40
CA HIS A 263 -8.18 31.98 18.86
C HIS A 263 -8.21 33.42 19.35
N VAL A 264 -9.12 33.76 20.26
CA VAL A 264 -9.37 35.16 20.64
C VAL A 264 -8.10 35.86 21.18
N ASN A 265 -7.25 35.14 21.92
CA ASN A 265 -5.99 35.70 22.42
C ASN A 265 -4.79 35.43 21.49
N LYS A 266 -4.95 34.67 20.40
CA LYS A 266 -3.86 34.26 19.49
C LYS A 266 -2.68 33.52 20.16
N GLU A 267 -2.94 32.90 21.32
CA GLU A 267 -1.96 32.14 22.10
C GLU A 267 -1.99 30.62 21.88
N GLN A 268 -3.13 30.07 21.41
CA GLN A 268 -3.32 28.62 21.30
C GLN A 268 -3.72 28.25 19.87
N PRO A 269 -3.20 27.14 19.32
CA PRO A 269 -3.80 26.52 18.15
C PRO A 269 -5.21 26.02 18.48
N PHE A 270 -5.92 25.46 17.51
CA PHE A 270 -7.23 24.88 17.78
C PHE A 270 -7.08 23.69 18.74
N LYS A 271 -7.85 23.74 19.83
CA LYS A 271 -7.88 22.72 20.86
C LYS A 271 -9.32 22.43 21.21
N ASP A 272 -9.63 21.16 21.32
CA ASP A 272 -10.89 20.65 21.87
C ASP A 272 -10.92 20.89 23.41
N LYS A 273 -10.97 22.17 23.78
CA LYS A 273 -10.97 22.70 25.15
C LYS A 273 -11.87 23.93 25.20
N CYS A 274 -12.11 24.44 26.40
CA CYS A 274 -12.90 25.65 26.62
C CYS A 274 -12.21 26.97 26.21
N PHE A 275 -11.28 26.93 25.26
CA PHE A 275 -10.69 28.13 24.66
C PHE A 275 -11.65 28.73 23.65
N LEU A 276 -11.69 30.06 23.58
CA LEU A 276 -12.64 30.77 22.74
C LEU A 276 -12.05 31.04 21.36
N TYR A 277 -12.84 30.73 20.35
CA TYR A 277 -12.53 30.98 18.95
C TYR A 277 -13.59 31.88 18.31
N ARG A 278 -13.17 32.64 17.29
CA ARG A 278 -14.02 33.58 16.56
C ARG A 278 -13.71 33.52 15.07
N PHE A 279 -14.73 33.69 14.22
CA PHE A 279 -14.54 33.83 12.78
C PHE A 279 -13.99 35.21 12.42
N ARG A 280 -13.10 35.28 11.42
CA ARG A 280 -12.49 36.52 10.93
C ARG A 280 -13.52 37.59 10.56
N VAL A 281 -14.63 37.18 9.94
CA VAL A 281 -15.75 38.06 9.55
C VAL A 281 -16.43 38.72 10.76
N ASP A 282 -16.31 38.15 11.96
CA ASP A 282 -16.87 38.70 13.20
C ASP A 282 -15.86 39.57 13.99
N GLU A 283 -14.60 39.68 13.53
CA GLU A 283 -13.62 40.63 14.08
C GLU A 283 -13.89 42.06 13.58
N ASP A 284 -14.19 42.20 12.29
CA ASP A 284 -14.52 43.47 11.65
C ASP A 284 -15.98 43.84 11.96
N SER A 285 -16.18 44.83 12.82
CA SER A 285 -17.45 45.09 13.52
C SER A 285 -18.59 45.68 12.65
N ALA A 286 -18.63 45.43 11.34
CA ALA A 286 -19.45 46.17 10.37
C ALA A 286 -20.54 45.38 9.61
N THR A 287 -20.65 44.05 9.74
CA THR A 287 -21.69 43.30 9.00
C THR A 287 -22.45 42.29 9.87
N SER A 288 -23.54 42.76 10.48
CA SER A 288 -24.62 41.91 10.98
C SER A 288 -25.66 41.68 9.88
N SER A 289 -25.32 40.90 8.85
CA SER A 289 -26.34 40.38 7.95
C SER A 289 -26.95 39.12 8.58
N TYR A 290 -28.26 39.14 8.81
CA TYR A 290 -29.01 37.91 9.08
C TYR A 290 -28.94 37.01 7.84
N SER A 291 -28.60 35.74 8.01
CA SER A 291 -28.56 34.78 6.91
C SER A 291 -29.97 34.55 6.38
N THR A 292 -30.18 34.71 5.07
CA THR A 292 -31.46 34.44 4.43
C THR A 292 -31.71 32.92 4.31
N SER A 293 -32.94 32.50 4.05
CA SER A 293 -33.25 31.08 3.79
C SER A 293 -32.52 30.54 2.55
N GLU A 294 -32.26 31.40 1.56
CA GLU A 294 -31.47 31.06 0.37
C GLU A 294 -29.98 30.84 0.70
N ASP A 295 -29.41 31.66 1.58
CA ASP A 295 -28.03 31.48 2.08
C ASP A 295 -27.87 30.15 2.82
N ILE A 296 -28.86 29.77 3.64
CA ILE A 296 -28.85 28.50 4.38
C ILE A 296 -28.90 27.30 3.43
N ASN A 297 -29.77 27.36 2.41
CA ASN A 297 -29.84 26.30 1.40
C ASN A 297 -28.52 26.17 0.62
N THR A 298 -27.96 27.31 0.20
CA THR A 298 -26.68 27.35 -0.51
C THR A 298 -25.52 26.84 0.35
N ALA A 299 -25.52 27.15 1.64
CA ALA A 299 -24.54 26.65 2.59
C ALA A 299 -24.67 25.12 2.78
N ASN A 300 -25.90 24.59 2.90
CA ASN A 300 -26.15 23.16 3.02
C ASN A 300 -25.68 22.35 1.79
N GLU A 301 -25.93 22.85 0.58
CA GLU A 301 -25.43 22.22 -0.65
C GLU A 301 -23.89 22.21 -0.69
N HIS A 302 -23.26 23.35 -0.42
CA HIS A 302 -21.80 23.44 -0.41
C HIS A 302 -21.16 22.53 0.65
N ILE A 303 -21.75 22.41 1.85
CA ILE A 303 -21.29 21.47 2.87
C ILE A 303 -21.40 20.03 2.36
N ARG A 304 -22.52 19.65 1.73
CA ARG A 304 -22.70 18.29 1.20
C ARG A 304 -21.63 17.92 0.16
N GLU A 305 -21.22 18.88 -0.67
CA GLU A 305 -20.21 18.68 -1.71
C GLU A 305 -18.77 18.73 -1.17
N SER A 306 -18.48 19.65 -0.26
CA SER A 306 -17.09 20.05 0.05
C SER A 306 -16.61 19.68 1.46
N ILE A 307 -17.46 19.18 2.36
CA ILE A 307 -17.05 18.84 3.74
C ILE A 307 -16.01 17.70 3.78
N SER A 308 -16.08 16.77 2.82
CA SER A 308 -15.06 15.72 2.65
C SER A 308 -13.67 16.31 2.37
N ALA A 309 -13.59 17.39 1.56
CA ALA A 309 -12.33 18.06 1.29
C ALA A 309 -11.74 18.73 2.55
N LEU A 310 -12.59 19.27 3.43
CA LEU A 310 -12.13 19.80 4.73
C LEU A 310 -11.65 18.67 5.66
N LEU A 311 -12.36 17.54 5.69
CA LEU A 311 -11.96 16.35 6.44
C LEU A 311 -10.58 15.82 5.98
N GLN A 312 -10.33 15.79 4.67
CA GLN A 312 -9.04 15.38 4.10
C GLN A 312 -7.90 16.35 4.43
N ARG A 313 -8.17 17.65 4.58
CA ARG A 313 -7.17 18.67 4.96
C ARG A 313 -6.82 18.67 6.44
N GLY A 314 -7.72 18.16 7.29
CA GLY A 314 -7.60 18.21 8.75
C GLY A 314 -6.29 17.64 9.30
N PRO A 315 -5.86 16.43 8.90
CA PRO A 315 -4.64 15.86 9.46
C PRO A 315 -3.37 16.58 9.00
N ASP A 316 -3.30 17.08 7.77
CA ASP A 316 -2.16 17.87 7.30
C ASP A 316 -2.03 19.19 8.09
N ALA A 317 -3.16 19.80 8.45
CA ALA A 317 -3.20 20.97 9.31
C ALA A 317 -2.73 20.65 10.75
N THR A 318 -3.13 19.50 11.29
CA THR A 318 -2.64 18.98 12.57
C THR A 318 -1.13 18.74 12.52
N LEU A 319 -0.61 18.14 11.45
CA LEU A 319 0.83 17.92 11.25
C LEU A 319 1.59 19.26 11.25
N ARG A 320 1.15 20.24 10.45
CA ARG A 320 1.77 21.59 10.41
C ARG A 320 1.70 22.30 11.76
N MET A 321 0.62 22.13 12.50
CA MET A 321 0.48 22.67 13.86
C MET A 321 1.55 22.08 14.79
N ILE A 322 1.74 20.76 14.77
CA ILE A 322 2.72 20.07 15.61
C ILE A 322 4.15 20.43 15.20
N LEU A 323 4.45 20.45 13.90
CA LEU A 323 5.78 20.75 13.38
C LEU A 323 6.23 22.19 13.65
N ARG A 324 5.29 23.11 13.90
CA ARG A 324 5.59 24.48 14.36
C ARG A 324 5.99 24.55 15.83
N LYS A 325 5.77 23.49 16.62
CA LYS A 325 6.27 23.45 18.00
C LYS A 325 7.79 23.24 18.03
N PRO A 326 8.49 23.83 19.02
CA PRO A 326 9.87 23.46 19.32
C PRO A 326 10.01 21.94 19.52
N SER A 327 11.09 21.35 19.01
CA SER A 327 11.32 19.91 19.05
C SER A 327 11.21 19.27 20.45
N HIS A 328 11.59 20.01 21.49
CA HIS A 328 11.56 19.53 22.89
C HIS A 328 10.17 19.57 23.54
N GLU A 329 9.19 20.26 22.93
CA GLU A 329 7.81 20.36 23.43
C GLU A 329 6.86 19.33 22.79
N ARG A 330 7.35 18.53 21.84
CA ARG A 330 6.55 17.51 21.14
C ARG A 330 6.32 16.31 22.06
N THR A 331 5.07 15.89 22.21
CA THR A 331 4.75 14.70 23.01
C THR A 331 5.06 13.41 22.25
N PRO A 332 5.19 12.25 22.92
CA PRO A 332 5.40 10.96 22.24
C PRO A 332 4.32 10.64 21.19
N GLU A 333 3.06 10.98 21.49
CA GLU A 333 1.93 10.78 20.56
C GLU A 333 2.03 11.69 19.33
N GLU A 334 2.54 12.91 19.52
CA GLU A 334 2.79 13.87 18.44
C GLU A 334 3.97 13.45 17.55
N LEU A 335 5.02 12.87 18.14
CA LEU A 335 6.14 12.29 17.41
C LEU A 335 5.69 11.10 16.55
N GLU A 336 4.82 10.24 17.10
CA GLU A 336 4.24 9.13 16.34
C GLU A 336 3.38 9.64 15.18
N LEU A 337 2.58 10.69 15.39
CA LEU A 337 1.81 11.31 14.31
C LEU A 337 2.72 11.88 13.22
N ILE A 338 3.80 12.60 13.57
CA ILE A 338 4.77 13.07 12.59
C ILE A 338 5.36 11.88 11.83
N PHE A 339 5.81 10.85 12.53
CA PHE A 339 6.39 9.65 11.93
C PHE A 339 5.44 8.98 10.93
N GLU A 340 4.17 8.80 11.30
CA GLU A 340 3.12 8.29 10.41
C GLU A 340 2.99 9.12 9.13
N GLU A 341 3.08 10.45 9.23
CA GLU A 341 3.01 11.33 8.05
C GLU A 341 4.29 11.27 7.21
N LEU A 342 5.48 11.17 7.83
CA LEU A 342 6.75 11.05 7.10
C LEU A 342 6.81 9.78 6.25
N LEU A 343 6.11 8.70 6.64
CA LEU A 343 6.00 7.48 5.84
C LEU A 343 5.34 7.71 4.47
N HIS A 344 4.52 8.76 4.34
CA HIS A 344 3.81 9.10 3.11
C HIS A 344 4.56 10.11 2.22
N ILE A 345 5.66 10.69 2.70
CA ILE A 345 6.44 11.67 1.94
C ILE A 345 7.42 10.93 1.02
N THR A 346 7.23 11.09 -0.28
CA THR A 346 8.02 10.42 -1.34
C THR A 346 9.52 10.71 -1.23
N ALA A 347 9.91 11.95 -0.94
CA ALA A 347 11.31 12.34 -0.70
C ALA A 347 11.98 11.53 0.43
N LEU A 348 11.21 11.04 1.41
CA LEU A 348 11.71 10.28 2.55
C LEU A 348 11.58 8.76 2.38
N SER A 349 10.90 8.28 1.34
CA SER A 349 10.60 6.85 1.14
C SER A 349 11.83 5.95 1.28
N HIS A 350 12.96 6.35 0.68
CA HIS A 350 14.24 5.64 0.68
C HIS A 350 14.98 5.60 2.03
N LEU A 351 14.53 6.33 3.04
CA LEU A 351 15.16 6.36 4.35
C LEU A 351 14.65 5.21 5.23
N SER A 352 15.54 4.67 6.07
CA SER A 352 15.19 3.63 7.04
C SER A 352 14.15 4.12 8.04
N THR A 353 13.47 3.16 8.68
CA THR A 353 12.47 3.44 9.72
C THR A 353 13.09 4.16 10.91
N SER A 354 14.33 3.83 11.29
CA SER A 354 15.09 4.50 12.36
C SER A 354 15.39 5.96 12.03
N ILE A 355 15.86 6.24 10.80
CA ILE A 355 16.11 7.62 10.34
C ILE A 355 14.81 8.44 10.34
N LYS A 356 13.70 7.88 9.86
CA LYS A 356 12.39 8.58 9.86
C LYS A 356 11.91 8.90 11.28
N ARG A 357 12.14 8.01 12.26
CA ARG A 357 11.83 8.28 13.67
C ARG A 357 12.69 9.39 14.26
N GLU A 358 14.00 9.36 13.99
CA GLU A 358 14.90 10.44 14.41
C GLU A 358 14.50 11.78 13.77
N LEU A 359 14.21 11.78 12.46
CA LEU A 359 13.70 12.94 11.73
C LEU A 359 12.43 13.52 12.36
N SER A 360 11.51 12.66 12.83
CA SER A 360 10.25 13.12 13.45
C SER A 360 10.49 14.02 14.67
N SER A 361 11.60 13.80 15.39
CA SER A 361 11.98 14.63 16.55
C SER A 361 12.60 15.98 16.18
N ILE A 362 13.25 16.09 15.01
CA ILE A 362 14.05 17.27 14.65
C ILE A 362 13.49 18.10 13.50
N ILE A 363 12.64 17.51 12.65
CA ILE A 363 12.22 18.13 11.40
C ILE A 363 11.38 19.37 11.70
N VAL A 364 11.66 20.46 10.99
CA VAL A 364 11.05 21.77 11.21
C VAL A 364 10.15 22.12 10.05
N PHE A 365 9.00 22.73 10.33
CA PHE A 365 8.15 23.32 9.29
C PHE A 365 8.52 24.77 9.05
N GLU A 366 8.73 25.13 7.79
CA GLU A 366 9.04 26.49 7.34
C GLU A 366 8.03 26.93 6.27
N SER A 367 7.55 28.16 6.34
CA SER A 367 6.58 28.70 5.39
C SER A 367 6.94 30.12 4.96
N HIS A 368 6.72 30.41 3.69
CA HIS A 368 7.02 31.72 3.09
C HIS A 368 5.82 32.22 2.30
N ALA A 369 5.41 33.46 2.58
CA ALA A 369 4.19 34.01 2.01
C ALA A 369 4.35 34.46 0.55
N GLN A 370 5.51 35.01 0.17
CA GLN A 370 5.70 35.74 -1.08
C GLN A 370 6.56 35.00 -2.11
N ALA A 371 6.08 34.94 -3.34
CA ALA A 371 6.87 34.58 -4.51
C ALA A 371 8.04 35.55 -4.69
N GLY A 372 9.14 35.06 -5.27
CA GLY A 372 10.40 35.80 -5.43
C GLY A 372 11.30 35.79 -4.21
N THR A 373 10.86 35.26 -3.07
CA THR A 373 11.70 35.10 -1.87
C THR A 373 12.88 34.17 -2.16
N ILE A 374 14.10 34.61 -1.86
CA ILE A 374 15.31 33.80 -2.02
C ILE A 374 15.54 33.00 -0.72
N LEU A 375 15.59 31.66 -0.81
CA LEU A 375 15.89 30.80 0.35
C LEU A 375 17.38 30.80 0.69
N PHE A 376 18.23 30.70 -0.33
CA PHE A 376 19.68 30.83 -0.24
C PHE A 376 20.27 31.10 -1.61
N ASN A 377 21.47 31.69 -1.65
CA ASN A 377 22.19 32.02 -2.87
C ASN A 377 23.23 30.95 -3.23
N GLN A 378 23.55 30.86 -4.51
CA GLN A 378 24.72 30.14 -5.00
C GLN A 378 25.98 30.72 -4.35
N GLY A 379 26.85 29.84 -3.84
CA GLY A 379 28.06 30.20 -3.10
C GLY A 379 27.87 30.30 -1.58
N ASP A 380 26.64 30.34 -1.08
CA ASP A 380 26.39 30.34 0.37
C ASP A 380 26.84 29.02 1.01
N GLU A 381 27.09 29.04 2.32
CA GLU A 381 27.34 27.82 3.10
C GLU A 381 26.08 26.96 3.18
N GLY A 382 26.21 25.65 2.95
CA GLY A 382 25.10 24.71 3.08
C GLY A 382 24.69 24.50 4.53
N ARG A 383 23.57 25.09 4.97
CA ARG A 383 23.09 24.97 6.37
C ARG A 383 21.91 24.06 6.61
N SER A 384 21.08 23.82 5.59
CA SER A 384 19.87 23.02 5.74
C SER A 384 19.50 22.23 4.48
N TRP A 385 18.78 21.13 4.67
CA TRP A 385 18.13 20.34 3.63
C TRP A 385 16.63 20.62 3.66
N TYR A 386 16.01 20.77 2.49
CA TYR A 386 14.61 21.17 2.37
C TYR A 386 13.80 20.16 1.56
N ILE A 387 12.54 19.96 1.94
CA ILE A 387 11.54 19.15 1.22
C ILE A 387 10.31 20.01 1.02
N LEU A 388 9.80 20.11 -0.21
CA LEU A 388 8.67 20.97 -0.52
C LEU A 388 7.34 20.24 -0.24
N LEU A 389 6.52 20.78 0.66
CA LEU A 389 5.17 20.26 0.95
C LEU A 389 4.09 20.93 0.09
N LYS A 390 4.24 22.24 -0.15
CA LYS A 390 3.29 23.06 -0.91
C LYS A 390 4.04 24.16 -1.67
N GLY A 391 3.65 24.41 -2.91
CA GLY A 391 4.16 25.48 -3.76
C GLY A 391 5.19 24.98 -4.77
N SER A 392 5.99 25.90 -5.29
CA SER A 392 7.07 25.59 -6.23
C SER A 392 8.25 26.56 -6.05
N VAL A 393 9.45 26.08 -6.35
CA VAL A 393 10.70 26.86 -6.26
C VAL A 393 11.54 26.68 -7.50
N ASP A 394 12.28 27.71 -7.87
CA ASP A 394 13.22 27.72 -8.98
C ASP A 394 14.65 27.52 -8.51
N VAL A 395 15.37 26.68 -9.24
CA VAL A 395 16.81 26.46 -9.12
C VAL A 395 17.50 27.34 -10.15
N VAL A 396 18.22 28.35 -9.68
CA VAL A 396 18.87 29.36 -10.52
C VAL A 396 20.39 29.25 -10.40
N ILE A 397 21.09 29.20 -11.53
CA ILE A 397 22.56 29.18 -11.58
C ILE A 397 23.06 30.42 -12.29
N HIS A 398 24.07 31.08 -11.70
CA HIS A 398 24.72 32.25 -12.29
C HIS A 398 25.25 31.95 -13.69
N GLY A 399 24.87 32.79 -14.66
CA GLY A 399 25.25 32.63 -16.07
C GLY A 399 24.39 31.65 -16.87
N LYS A 400 23.51 30.86 -16.24
CA LYS A 400 22.59 29.91 -16.91
C LYS A 400 21.11 30.23 -16.70
N GLY A 401 20.76 31.01 -15.68
CA GLY A 401 19.37 31.32 -15.35
C GLY A 401 18.70 30.16 -14.61
N THR A 402 17.37 30.05 -14.72
CA THR A 402 16.60 28.95 -14.11
C THR A 402 16.90 27.64 -14.84
N VAL A 403 17.47 26.68 -14.12
CA VAL A 403 17.83 25.34 -14.66
C VAL A 403 16.80 24.26 -14.34
N ALA A 404 15.98 24.45 -13.29
CA ALA A 404 14.90 23.55 -12.95
C ALA A 404 13.86 24.25 -12.06
N THR A 405 12.61 23.79 -12.10
CA THR A 405 11.56 24.17 -11.14
C THR A 405 11.12 22.94 -10.35
N LEU A 406 11.19 23.01 -9.03
CA LEU A 406 10.80 21.96 -8.10
C LEU A 406 9.37 22.16 -7.62
N LYS A 407 8.66 21.06 -7.38
CA LYS A 407 7.25 21.01 -6.98
C LYS A 407 7.06 20.20 -5.70
N ASN A 408 5.81 20.12 -5.23
CA ASN A 408 5.43 19.37 -4.04
C ASN A 408 5.99 17.93 -4.10
N GLY A 409 6.67 17.51 -3.03
CA GLY A 409 7.31 16.20 -2.92
C GLY A 409 8.77 16.18 -3.34
N ASP A 410 9.29 17.21 -4.01
CA ASP A 410 10.70 17.32 -4.37
C ASP A 410 11.55 17.80 -3.18
N ASP A 411 12.83 17.46 -3.18
CA ASP A 411 13.81 17.83 -2.16
C ASP A 411 15.06 18.49 -2.76
N PHE A 412 15.70 19.40 -2.00
CA PHE A 412 16.87 20.14 -2.45
C PHE A 412 17.79 20.61 -1.31
N GLY A 413 19.03 20.93 -1.66
CA GLY A 413 20.03 21.44 -0.71
C GLY A 413 20.76 20.38 0.11
N LYS A 414 20.56 19.09 -0.19
CA LYS A 414 21.24 17.97 0.50
C LYS A 414 22.76 17.94 0.27
N LEU A 415 23.21 18.23 -0.95
CA LEU A 415 24.61 18.07 -1.37
C LEU A 415 25.60 18.88 -0.52
N ALA A 416 25.27 20.14 -0.26
CA ALA A 416 26.15 21.05 0.49
C ALA A 416 26.34 20.60 1.94
N LEU A 417 25.41 19.79 2.48
CA LEU A 417 25.56 19.19 3.81
C LEU A 417 26.53 18.00 3.82
N ILE A 418 26.54 17.21 2.74
CA ILE A 418 27.34 15.97 2.64
C ILE A 418 28.79 16.29 2.32
N ASN A 419 29.02 17.16 1.33
CA ASN A 419 30.36 17.41 0.80
C ASN A 419 31.07 18.60 1.48
N ASP A 420 30.41 19.21 2.46
CA ASP A 420 30.84 20.46 3.11
C ASP A 420 31.25 21.56 2.10
N ALA A 421 30.48 21.64 1.00
CA ALA A 421 30.76 22.49 -0.14
C ALA A 421 29.76 23.67 -0.22
N PRO A 422 30.13 24.80 -0.84
CA PRO A 422 29.20 25.91 -1.10
C PRO A 422 27.97 25.49 -1.93
N ARG A 423 26.87 26.24 -1.80
CA ARG A 423 25.64 26.03 -2.59
C ARG A 423 25.94 26.13 -4.09
N ALA A 424 25.58 25.09 -4.85
CA ALA A 424 25.79 25.05 -6.29
C ALA A 424 24.76 25.90 -7.08
N ALA A 425 23.65 26.30 -6.46
CA ALA A 425 22.58 27.08 -7.08
C ALA A 425 21.86 27.95 -6.05
N THR A 426 21.23 29.03 -6.53
CA THR A 426 20.28 29.88 -5.79
C THR A 426 18.89 29.27 -5.85
N ILE A 427 18.14 29.28 -4.75
CA ILE A 427 16.74 28.82 -4.73
C ILE A 427 15.81 30.01 -4.50
N VAL A 428 14.85 30.19 -5.41
CA VAL A 428 13.87 31.29 -5.38
C VAL A 428 12.46 30.73 -5.38
N LEU A 429 11.58 31.26 -4.52
CA LEU A 429 10.18 30.84 -4.51
C LEU A 429 9.46 31.30 -5.78
N LYS A 430 8.76 30.39 -6.44
CA LYS A 430 7.97 30.70 -7.64
C LYS A 430 6.57 31.19 -7.28
N GLU A 431 5.97 30.62 -6.23
CA GLU A 431 4.58 30.85 -5.84
C GLU A 431 4.46 31.39 -4.42
N ASN A 432 3.34 32.08 -4.15
CA ASN A 432 2.98 32.52 -2.82
C ASN A 432 2.63 31.32 -1.92
N ASN A 433 2.80 31.47 -0.61
CA ASN A 433 2.47 30.47 0.40
C ASN A 433 3.15 29.10 0.21
N CYS A 434 4.45 29.10 -0.06
CA CYS A 434 5.23 27.87 -0.10
C CYS A 434 5.42 27.29 1.31
N HIS A 435 5.39 25.97 1.44
CA HIS A 435 5.56 25.24 2.69
C HIS A 435 6.66 24.20 2.52
N LEU A 436 7.61 24.18 3.44
CA LEU A 436 8.79 23.32 3.39
C LEU A 436 8.96 22.58 4.72
N LEU A 437 9.51 21.38 4.65
CA LEU A 437 10.20 20.76 5.78
C LEU A 437 11.68 21.08 5.68
N ARG A 438 12.29 21.42 6.81
CA ARG A 438 13.71 21.75 6.91
C ARG A 438 14.39 20.83 7.92
N VAL A 439 15.58 20.36 7.56
CA VAL A 439 16.51 19.63 8.43
C VAL A 439 17.84 20.37 8.44
N ASP A 440 18.28 20.84 9.61
CA ASP A 440 19.50 21.62 9.74
C ASP A 440 20.76 20.72 9.76
N LYS A 441 21.90 21.24 9.29
CA LYS A 441 23.17 20.51 9.08
C LYS A 441 23.63 19.75 10.32
N GLU A 442 23.58 20.41 11.48
CA GLU A 442 24.00 19.79 12.74
C GLU A 442 23.18 18.54 13.04
N HIS A 443 21.87 18.62 12.84
CA HIS A 443 20.97 17.50 13.06
C HIS A 443 21.09 16.44 11.97
N PHE A 444 21.27 16.83 10.70
CA PHE A 444 21.53 15.91 9.60
C PHE A 444 22.79 15.06 9.85
N ASN A 445 23.90 15.72 10.21
CA ASN A 445 25.16 15.04 10.53
C ASN A 445 25.10 14.27 11.84
N ARG A 446 24.30 14.72 12.83
CA ARG A 446 24.03 13.96 14.05
C ARG A 446 23.31 12.66 13.72
N ILE A 447 22.23 12.69 12.92
CA ILE A 447 21.51 11.48 12.52
C ILE A 447 22.44 10.50 11.80
N LEU A 448 23.26 10.97 10.85
CA LEU A 448 24.20 10.09 10.15
C LEU A 448 25.22 9.45 11.10
N ARG A 449 25.81 10.26 12.02
CA ARG A 449 26.73 9.75 13.03
C ARG A 449 26.07 8.80 14.01
N ASP A 450 24.85 9.09 14.44
CA ASP A 450 24.10 8.26 15.38
C ASP A 450 23.72 6.93 14.73
N VAL A 451 23.29 6.94 13.46
CA VAL A 451 23.04 5.70 12.69
C VAL A 451 24.32 4.88 12.57
N GLU A 452 25.44 5.50 12.19
CA GLU A 452 26.73 4.81 12.05
C GLU A 452 27.25 4.29 13.40
N ALA A 453 27.13 5.07 14.47
CA ALA A 453 27.50 4.66 15.83
C ALA A 453 26.56 3.60 16.42
N ASN A 454 25.32 3.53 15.94
CA ASN A 454 24.37 2.48 16.28
C ASN A 454 24.51 1.24 15.39
N THR A 455 25.28 1.32 14.30
CA THR A 455 25.48 0.20 13.37
C THR A 455 26.76 -0.55 13.70
N LEU A 456 26.67 -1.86 13.90
CA LEU A 456 27.81 -2.77 13.99
C LEU A 456 27.91 -3.56 12.70
N ARG A 457 29.09 -3.55 12.07
CA ARG A 457 29.39 -4.36 10.88
C ARG A 457 30.45 -5.39 11.26
N LEU A 458 30.09 -6.66 11.18
CA LEU A 458 31.03 -7.77 11.29
C LEU A 458 31.59 -8.04 9.89
N GLN A 459 32.91 -8.18 9.81
CA GLN A 459 33.62 -8.41 8.56
C GLN A 459 34.41 -9.72 8.64
N GLU A 460 34.36 -10.51 7.57
CA GLU A 460 35.24 -11.65 7.36
C GLU A 460 35.95 -11.47 6.03
N HIS A 461 37.27 -11.70 6.02
CA HIS A 461 38.12 -11.51 4.84
C HIS A 461 37.94 -10.14 4.15
N GLY A 462 37.70 -9.08 4.93
CA GLY A 462 37.52 -7.71 4.44
C GLY A 462 36.17 -7.44 3.77
N LYS A 463 35.19 -8.33 3.90
CA LYS A 463 33.81 -8.14 3.42
C LYS A 463 32.84 -8.12 4.59
N ASP A 464 31.85 -7.24 4.54
CA ASP A 464 30.74 -7.25 5.49
C ASP A 464 30.00 -8.60 5.38
N VAL A 465 29.77 -9.28 6.50
CA VAL A 465 29.04 -10.56 6.57
C VAL A 465 27.79 -10.48 7.46
N LEU A 466 27.76 -9.54 8.41
CA LEU A 466 26.59 -9.30 9.24
C LEU A 466 26.56 -7.82 9.66
N VAL A 467 25.41 -7.19 9.52
CA VAL A 467 25.15 -5.80 9.87
C VAL A 467 24.04 -5.78 10.91
N LEU A 468 24.34 -5.19 12.05
CA LEU A 468 23.45 -5.08 13.20
C LEU A 468 23.17 -3.60 13.49
N GLU A 469 21.97 -3.27 13.92
CA GLU A 469 21.60 -1.93 14.39
C GLU A 469 21.22 -1.99 15.88
N ARG A 470 21.68 -1.01 16.68
CA ARG A 470 21.38 -0.94 18.10
C ARG A 470 19.93 -0.54 18.32
N VAL A 471 19.21 -1.31 19.12
CA VAL A 471 17.82 -1.00 19.48
C VAL A 471 17.79 0.23 20.39
N ALA A 472 17.10 1.28 19.96
CA ALA A 472 16.89 2.47 20.78
C ALA A 472 16.10 2.10 22.05
N LYS A 473 16.58 2.53 23.24
CA LYS A 473 15.89 2.29 24.51
C LYS A 473 14.56 3.04 24.54
N GLN A 474 13.45 2.40 24.20
CA GLN A 474 12.13 2.95 24.49
C GLN A 474 11.87 2.88 26.00
N ARG A 475 11.43 3.98 26.61
CA ARG A 475 11.05 4.02 28.03
C ARG A 475 9.86 3.08 28.25
N GLY A 476 10.10 1.93 28.89
CA GLY A 476 9.06 0.99 29.32
C GLY A 476 9.06 -0.38 28.63
N GLN A 477 9.89 -0.61 27.59
CA GLN A 477 10.12 -1.93 27.01
C GLN A 477 11.60 -2.29 27.11
N HIS A 478 11.93 -3.26 27.95
CA HIS A 478 13.24 -3.90 27.93
C HIS A 478 13.23 -4.95 26.82
N SER A 479 13.73 -4.58 25.62
CA SER A 479 14.22 -5.60 24.70
C SER A 479 15.36 -6.32 25.39
N ALA A 480 15.26 -7.65 25.55
CA ALA A 480 16.33 -8.47 26.11
C ALA A 480 17.63 -8.35 25.28
N PHE A 481 17.49 -7.93 24.01
CA PHE A 481 18.58 -7.85 23.05
C PHE A 481 18.91 -6.40 22.68
N LYS A 482 20.22 -6.10 22.68
CA LYS A 482 20.78 -4.76 22.43
C LYS A 482 20.83 -4.40 20.94
N TYR A 483 20.82 -5.38 20.04
CA TYR A 483 20.98 -5.19 18.60
C TYR A 483 19.98 -6.04 17.79
N THR A 484 19.55 -5.51 16.64
CA THR A 484 18.72 -6.18 15.62
C THR A 484 19.53 -6.42 14.36
N VAL A 485 19.25 -7.52 13.65
CA VAL A 485 19.91 -7.83 12.37
C VAL A 485 19.26 -7.03 11.24
N MET A 486 20.08 -6.30 10.49
CA MET A 486 19.65 -5.53 9.31
C MET A 486 19.92 -6.28 8.02
N SER A 487 21.12 -6.86 7.90
CA SER A 487 21.50 -7.69 6.76
C SER A 487 22.63 -8.64 7.11
N GLY A 488 22.77 -9.75 6.40
CA GLY A 488 23.89 -10.67 6.59
C GLY A 488 23.90 -11.82 5.59
N THR A 489 24.98 -12.60 5.56
CA THR A 489 24.98 -13.87 4.81
C THR A 489 24.06 -14.87 5.50
N PRO A 490 23.43 -15.80 4.76
CA PRO A 490 22.54 -16.79 5.36
C PRO A 490 23.17 -17.53 6.55
N SER A 491 24.39 -18.04 6.39
CA SER A 491 25.10 -18.80 7.43
C SER A 491 25.42 -17.93 8.66
N LYS A 492 25.84 -16.67 8.48
CA LYS A 492 26.11 -15.78 9.63
C LYS A 492 24.87 -15.30 10.36
N ILE A 493 23.74 -15.16 9.67
CA ILE A 493 22.46 -14.87 10.34
C ILE A 493 22.07 -16.07 11.22
N LEU A 494 22.22 -17.30 10.71
CA LEU A 494 21.96 -18.52 11.46
C LEU A 494 22.90 -18.66 12.67
N GLU A 495 24.20 -18.48 12.47
CA GLU A 495 25.22 -18.50 13.54
C GLU A 495 24.86 -17.52 14.66
N HIS A 496 24.60 -16.25 14.31
CA HIS A 496 24.22 -15.23 15.27
C HIS A 496 22.96 -15.60 16.06
N LEU A 497 21.98 -16.22 15.40
CA LEU A 497 20.74 -16.66 16.01
C LEU A 497 20.98 -17.80 17.01
N LEU A 498 21.76 -18.82 16.61
CA LEU A 498 22.16 -19.93 17.50
C LEU A 498 22.96 -19.42 18.70
N GLU A 499 23.84 -18.45 18.52
CA GLU A 499 24.69 -17.93 19.58
C GLU A 499 23.96 -17.09 20.62
N THR A 500 22.95 -16.34 20.20
CA THR A 500 22.44 -15.22 21.02
C THR A 500 20.95 -15.30 21.36
N ARG A 501 20.15 -16.13 20.67
CA ARG A 501 18.68 -16.14 20.79
C ARG A 501 18.07 -17.47 21.23
N LEU A 502 18.91 -18.46 21.52
CA LEU A 502 18.50 -19.77 22.02
C LEU A 502 19.20 -20.08 23.35
N GLY A 503 18.56 -20.89 24.20
CA GLY A 503 18.97 -21.18 25.57
C GLY A 503 17.91 -20.87 26.63
N ASN A 504 18.15 -21.33 27.87
CA ASN A 504 17.17 -21.37 28.96
C ASN A 504 16.76 -20.00 29.54
N GLN A 505 17.48 -18.92 29.22
CA GLN A 505 17.21 -17.56 29.73
C GLN A 505 16.49 -16.64 28.74
N VAL A 506 16.12 -17.12 27.55
CA VAL A 506 15.52 -16.29 26.50
C VAL A 506 13.99 -16.21 26.65
N SER A 507 13.47 -14.99 26.80
CA SER A 507 12.03 -14.67 26.84
C SER A 507 11.28 -15.26 25.62
N SER A 508 10.03 -15.69 25.81
CA SER A 508 9.24 -16.48 24.85
C SER A 508 8.80 -15.74 23.56
N LEU A 509 9.12 -14.46 23.39
CA LEU A 509 8.72 -13.64 22.24
C LEU A 509 9.90 -12.83 21.71
N ASP A 510 10.83 -13.48 21.00
CA ASP A 510 11.88 -12.80 20.21
C ASP A 510 11.42 -12.66 18.75
N PRO A 511 11.14 -11.43 18.26
CA PRO A 511 10.76 -11.21 16.87
C PRO A 511 11.81 -11.70 15.87
N PHE A 512 13.10 -11.55 16.17
CA PHE A 512 14.15 -11.91 15.23
C PHE A 512 14.21 -13.42 14.98
N LEU A 513 14.11 -14.22 16.06
CA LEU A 513 13.97 -15.68 15.95
C LEU A 513 12.76 -16.06 15.09
N ASP A 514 11.57 -15.54 15.42
CA ASP A 514 10.35 -15.89 14.66
C ASP A 514 10.43 -15.42 13.20
N ASP A 515 11.03 -14.26 12.93
CA ASP A 515 11.26 -13.76 11.57
C ASP A 515 12.13 -14.72 10.75
N PHE A 516 13.21 -15.23 11.34
CA PHE A 516 14.06 -16.23 10.69
C PHE A 516 13.29 -17.53 10.43
N LEU A 517 12.56 -18.04 11.44
CA LEU A 517 11.76 -19.27 11.31
C LEU A 517 10.67 -19.13 10.23
N LEU A 518 10.11 -17.94 10.08
CA LEU A 518 9.08 -17.64 9.08
C LEU A 518 9.63 -17.44 7.67
N THR A 519 10.87 -16.98 7.51
CA THR A 519 11.37 -16.49 6.22
C THR A 519 12.63 -17.17 5.69
N ASN A 520 13.27 -18.07 6.45
CA ASN A 520 14.50 -18.77 6.05
C ASN A 520 14.47 -19.30 4.61
N MET A 521 13.38 -19.96 4.21
CA MET A 521 13.24 -20.54 2.88
C MET A 521 13.40 -19.55 1.70
N VAL A 522 13.31 -18.24 1.93
CA VAL A 522 13.54 -17.21 0.90
C VAL A 522 15.03 -17.06 0.58
N PHE A 523 15.91 -17.31 1.53
CA PHE A 523 17.35 -17.03 1.41
C PHE A 523 18.27 -18.17 1.83
N MET A 524 17.72 -19.22 2.46
CA MET A 524 18.39 -20.44 2.87
C MET A 524 17.40 -21.60 2.68
N PRO A 525 17.44 -22.31 1.53
CA PRO A 525 16.61 -23.48 1.28
C PRO A 525 16.76 -24.54 2.38
N VAL A 526 15.73 -25.38 2.59
CA VAL A 526 15.70 -26.36 3.69
C VAL A 526 16.93 -27.27 3.70
N ILE A 527 17.35 -27.76 2.53
CA ILE A 527 18.55 -28.60 2.42
C ILE A 527 19.79 -27.85 2.94
N GLN A 528 20.01 -26.62 2.48
CA GLN A 528 21.13 -25.80 2.95
C GLN A 528 21.04 -25.50 4.46
N LEU A 529 19.84 -25.22 4.98
CA LEU A 529 19.63 -24.97 6.41
C LEU A 529 20.01 -26.20 7.24
N VAL A 530 19.56 -27.40 6.83
CA VAL A 530 19.88 -28.65 7.53
C VAL A 530 21.37 -28.96 7.43
N ASP A 531 22.00 -28.77 6.28
CA ASP A 531 23.44 -28.99 6.10
C ASP A 531 24.25 -28.07 7.03
N GLU A 532 23.89 -26.79 7.12
CA GLU A 532 24.57 -25.84 8.03
C GLU A 532 24.33 -26.20 9.50
N LEU A 533 23.10 -26.57 9.88
CA LEU A 533 22.80 -27.03 11.25
C LEU A 533 23.55 -28.31 11.60
N ALA A 534 23.67 -29.24 10.66
CA ALA A 534 24.46 -30.46 10.82
C ALA A 534 25.94 -30.11 11.03
N ASN A 535 26.52 -29.21 10.21
CA ASN A 535 27.89 -28.74 10.40
C ASN A 535 28.11 -28.21 11.83
N TYR A 536 27.19 -27.39 12.34
CA TYR A 536 27.25 -26.87 13.72
C TYR A 536 27.01 -27.94 14.79
N PHE A 537 26.16 -28.94 14.53
CA PHE A 537 25.88 -30.04 15.45
C PHE A 537 27.06 -31.01 15.54
N HIS A 538 27.72 -31.27 14.41
CA HIS A 538 28.90 -32.12 14.27
C HIS A 538 30.21 -31.37 14.48
N CYS A 539 30.18 -30.12 14.96
CA CYS A 539 31.36 -29.42 15.41
C CYS A 539 31.98 -30.13 16.63
N ASP A 540 32.61 -31.30 16.45
CA ASP A 540 33.56 -31.86 17.40
C ASP A 540 34.46 -33.04 16.92
N VAL A 541 35.68 -33.06 17.48
CA VAL A 541 36.73 -34.13 17.57
C VAL A 541 37.70 -34.36 16.38
N ASN A 542 38.88 -33.73 16.45
CA ASN A 542 40.14 -34.39 16.07
C ASN A 542 41.37 -33.99 16.92
N ASP A 543 41.27 -33.02 17.85
CA ASP A 543 42.40 -32.67 18.72
C ASP A 543 42.17 -33.13 20.17
N ALA A 544 43.07 -34.00 20.64
CA ALA A 544 43.08 -34.61 21.97
C ALA A 544 43.44 -33.63 23.11
N ALA A 545 43.07 -32.35 22.99
CA ALA A 545 43.52 -31.27 23.88
C ALA A 545 42.46 -30.18 24.14
N GLN A 546 41.18 -30.54 24.30
CA GLN A 546 40.15 -29.56 24.68
C GLN A 546 40.12 -29.30 26.20
N THR A 547 39.97 -28.03 26.56
CA THR A 547 39.74 -27.62 27.95
C THR A 547 38.30 -27.96 28.37
N PRO A 548 38.00 -28.05 29.69
CA PRO A 548 36.62 -28.24 30.16
C PRO A 548 35.64 -27.18 29.64
N GLU A 549 36.13 -25.95 29.42
CA GLU A 549 35.35 -24.81 28.93
C GLU A 549 34.93 -24.99 27.46
N ASP A 550 35.83 -25.52 26.61
CA ASP A 550 35.54 -25.81 25.20
C ASP A 550 34.45 -26.88 25.06
N ARG A 551 34.55 -27.94 25.88
CA ARG A 551 33.55 -29.02 25.91
C ARG A 551 32.18 -28.51 26.33
N GLU A 552 32.11 -27.63 27.34
CA GLU A 552 30.86 -27.01 27.78
C GLU A 552 30.26 -26.12 26.68
N TYR A 553 31.09 -25.35 25.96
CA TYR A 553 30.65 -24.53 24.84
C TYR A 553 30.01 -25.37 23.72
N ILE A 554 30.65 -26.47 23.32
CA ILE A 554 30.16 -27.34 22.24
C ILE A 554 28.86 -28.04 22.62
N ILE A 555 28.77 -28.59 23.84
CA ILE A 555 27.53 -29.20 24.34
C ILE A 555 26.39 -28.17 24.35
N ASN A 556 26.66 -26.94 24.81
CA ASN A 556 25.67 -25.87 24.77
C ASN A 556 25.24 -25.51 23.33
N PHE A 557 26.15 -25.57 22.36
CA PHE A 557 25.83 -25.32 20.95
C PHE A 557 24.93 -26.43 20.38
N LYS A 558 25.25 -27.71 20.65
CA LYS A 558 24.39 -28.86 20.31
C LYS A 558 22.99 -28.71 20.88
N LYS A 559 22.85 -28.31 22.15
CA LYS A 559 21.54 -28.02 22.77
C LYS A 559 20.78 -26.95 22.00
N ARG A 560 21.44 -25.86 21.59
CA ARG A 560 20.79 -24.77 20.84
C ARG A 560 20.34 -25.21 19.44
N VAL A 561 21.09 -26.08 18.76
CA VAL A 561 20.65 -26.68 17.48
C VAL A 561 19.38 -27.51 17.68
N ILE A 562 19.32 -28.34 18.72
CA ILE A 562 18.12 -29.14 19.04
C ILE A 562 16.91 -28.22 19.33
N GLN A 563 17.11 -27.18 20.13
CA GLN A 563 16.07 -26.18 20.43
C GLN A 563 15.62 -25.42 19.18
N PHE A 564 16.55 -25.08 18.27
CA PHE A 564 16.23 -24.46 16.99
C PHE A 564 15.33 -25.38 16.16
N MET A 565 15.74 -26.63 15.97
CA MET A 565 15.01 -27.62 15.19
C MET A 565 13.60 -27.84 15.75
N HIS A 566 13.47 -27.96 17.07
CA HIS A 566 12.17 -28.06 17.75
C HIS A 566 11.25 -26.88 17.44
N LYS A 567 11.75 -25.64 17.58
CA LYS A 567 10.98 -24.42 17.29
C LYS A 567 10.66 -24.26 15.80
N TRP A 568 11.61 -24.60 14.92
CA TRP A 568 11.43 -24.48 13.47
C TRP A 568 10.38 -25.46 12.95
N VAL A 569 10.42 -26.73 13.36
CA VAL A 569 9.41 -27.72 12.97
C VAL A 569 8.02 -27.35 13.48
N LEU A 570 7.91 -26.74 14.66
CA LEU A 570 6.63 -26.20 15.16
C LEU A 570 6.06 -25.08 14.27
N VAL A 571 6.92 -24.23 13.69
CA VAL A 571 6.52 -23.14 12.80
C VAL A 571 6.25 -23.62 11.37
N ALA A 572 7.17 -24.38 10.78
CA ALA A 572 7.11 -24.88 9.42
C ALA A 572 6.11 -26.05 9.26
N ARG A 573 5.84 -26.81 10.32
CA ARG A 573 4.90 -27.94 10.37
C ARG A 573 5.18 -28.95 9.24
N HIS A 574 4.16 -29.31 8.47
CA HIS A 574 4.26 -30.28 7.38
C HIS A 574 5.29 -29.88 6.33
N THR A 575 5.52 -28.59 6.09
CA THR A 575 6.47 -28.14 5.05
C THR A 575 7.93 -28.49 5.36
N ALA A 576 8.29 -28.62 6.65
CA ALA A 576 9.60 -29.12 7.05
C ALA A 576 9.66 -30.65 7.02
N LEU A 577 8.61 -31.32 7.51
CA LEU A 577 8.55 -32.78 7.62
C LEU A 577 8.37 -33.50 6.28
N ASP A 578 7.98 -32.78 5.22
CA ASP A 578 7.97 -33.30 3.84
C ASP A 578 9.38 -33.52 3.26
N GLU A 579 10.41 -32.87 3.81
CA GLU A 579 11.78 -32.99 3.32
C GLU A 579 12.50 -34.16 4.03
N PRO A 580 13.02 -35.17 3.29
CA PRO A 580 13.66 -36.34 3.90
C PRO A 580 14.87 -36.00 4.78
N CYS A 581 15.71 -35.04 4.36
CA CYS A 581 16.90 -34.64 5.12
C CYS A 581 16.56 -34.13 6.54
N VAL A 582 15.41 -33.49 6.72
CA VAL A 582 14.93 -33.04 8.03
C VAL A 582 14.56 -34.24 8.89
N CYS A 583 13.86 -35.22 8.32
CA CYS A 583 13.47 -36.43 9.02
C CYS A 583 14.67 -37.27 9.46
N ASP A 584 15.69 -37.37 8.62
CA ASP A 584 16.93 -38.11 8.89
C ASP A 584 17.74 -37.40 9.98
N PHE A 585 17.88 -36.08 9.90
CA PHE A 585 18.60 -35.29 10.91
C PHE A 585 17.90 -35.32 12.29
N ILE A 586 16.57 -35.37 12.34
CA ILE A 586 15.83 -35.58 13.61
C ILE A 586 16.15 -36.93 14.25
N GLU A 587 16.28 -37.99 13.45
CA GLU A 587 16.66 -39.32 13.96
C GLU A 587 18.11 -39.35 14.45
N GLU A 588 19.01 -38.72 13.70
CA GLU A 588 20.40 -38.57 14.10
C GLU A 588 20.56 -37.84 15.45
N MET A 589 19.90 -36.69 15.60
CA MET A 589 19.91 -35.95 16.88
C MET A 589 19.32 -36.79 18.03
N ALA A 590 18.30 -37.61 17.75
CA ALA A 590 17.71 -38.47 18.78
C ALA A 590 18.70 -39.53 19.29
N LEU A 591 19.45 -40.17 18.39
CA LEU A 591 20.50 -41.13 18.75
C LEU A 591 21.61 -40.47 19.59
N GLU A 592 22.04 -39.26 19.24
CA GLU A 592 23.08 -38.53 19.97
C GLU A 592 22.63 -38.12 21.39
N VAL A 593 21.35 -37.72 21.54
CA VAL A 593 20.77 -37.38 22.86
C VAL A 593 20.61 -38.61 23.75
N GLU A 594 20.29 -39.78 23.17
CA GLU A 594 20.27 -41.04 23.91
C GLU A 594 21.68 -41.48 24.33
N ALA A 595 22.69 -41.25 23.49
CA ALA A 595 24.07 -41.66 23.75
C ALA A 595 24.80 -40.75 24.77
N ASN A 596 24.48 -39.45 24.83
CA ASN A 596 25.21 -38.47 25.64
C ASN A 596 24.38 -37.93 26.83
N PRO A 597 24.71 -38.30 28.08
CA PRO A 597 23.98 -37.84 29.27
C PRO A 597 23.94 -36.31 29.46
N GLU A 598 24.92 -35.58 28.93
CA GLU A 598 25.03 -34.12 29.01
C GLU A 598 23.95 -33.38 28.20
N LEU A 599 23.28 -34.08 27.27
CA LEU A 599 22.16 -33.57 26.48
C LEU A 599 20.77 -33.95 27.05
N SER A 600 20.73 -34.61 28.21
CA SER A 600 19.48 -35.12 28.81
C SER A 600 18.39 -34.06 29.03
N GLU A 601 18.75 -32.79 29.22
CA GLU A 601 17.81 -31.66 29.31
C GLU A 601 16.95 -31.48 28.05
N GLU A 602 17.47 -31.85 26.88
CA GLU A 602 16.81 -31.66 25.58
C GLU A 602 15.94 -32.87 25.16
N THR A 603 15.92 -33.93 25.96
CA THR A 603 15.13 -35.17 25.69
C THR A 603 13.66 -34.85 25.41
N SER A 604 13.08 -33.89 26.14
CA SER A 604 11.68 -33.47 25.94
C SER A 604 11.45 -32.84 24.56
N ASN A 605 12.39 -32.02 24.08
CA ASN A 605 12.31 -31.36 22.79
C ASN A 605 12.42 -32.37 21.64
N ILE A 606 13.37 -33.31 21.73
CA ILE A 606 13.48 -34.44 20.77
C ILE A 606 12.25 -35.33 20.79
N HIS A 607 11.73 -35.70 21.97
CA HIS A 607 10.53 -36.52 22.06
C HIS A 607 9.32 -35.84 21.40
N ASN A 608 9.19 -34.52 21.55
CA ASN A 608 8.16 -33.75 20.88
C ASN A 608 8.36 -33.72 19.35
N LEU A 609 9.59 -33.55 18.86
CA LEU A 609 9.91 -33.64 17.43
C LEU A 609 9.53 -35.00 16.85
N LEU A 610 9.94 -36.11 17.49
CA LEU A 610 9.59 -37.46 17.06
C LEU A 610 8.08 -37.70 17.09
N THR A 611 7.38 -37.16 18.10
CA THR A 611 5.91 -37.23 18.19
C THR A 611 5.24 -36.47 17.05
N GLN A 612 5.72 -35.27 16.70
CA GLN A 612 5.19 -34.49 15.58
C GLN A 612 5.45 -35.18 14.25
N LYS A 613 6.65 -35.72 14.04
CA LYS A 613 6.99 -36.53 12.87
C LYS A 613 6.06 -37.74 12.74
N ALA A 614 5.85 -38.49 13.82
CA ALA A 614 4.96 -39.64 13.82
C ALA A 614 3.50 -39.27 13.50
N ARG A 615 2.97 -38.22 14.16
CA ARG A 615 1.62 -37.69 13.88
C ARG A 615 1.47 -37.26 12.43
N TYR A 616 2.46 -36.55 11.89
CA TYR A 616 2.45 -36.12 10.51
C TYR A 616 2.42 -37.31 9.54
N GLN A 617 3.26 -38.31 9.76
CA GLN A 617 3.28 -39.52 8.94
C GLN A 617 1.97 -40.31 9.02
N GLU A 618 1.32 -40.34 10.18
CA GLU A 618 0.01 -40.97 10.36
C GLU A 618 -1.10 -40.20 9.64
N ASP A 619 -1.18 -38.88 9.83
CA ASP A 619 -2.13 -38.01 9.14
C ASP A 619 -1.97 -38.11 7.61
N ARG A 620 -0.72 -38.16 7.12
CA ARG A 620 -0.41 -38.29 5.70
C ARG A 620 -0.75 -39.67 5.15
N LYS A 621 -0.64 -40.74 5.94
CA LYS A 621 -1.14 -42.07 5.56
C LYS A 621 -2.66 -42.10 5.48
N GLN A 622 -3.35 -41.53 6.46
CA GLN A 622 -4.82 -41.47 6.52
C GLN A 622 -5.43 -40.62 5.39
N ASN A 623 -4.76 -39.53 5.02
CA ASN A 623 -5.20 -38.60 3.97
C ASN A 623 -4.46 -38.79 2.63
N SER A 624 -3.77 -39.90 2.44
CA SER A 624 -3.06 -40.16 1.18
C SER A 624 -4.03 -40.30 0.00
N ALA A 625 -3.69 -39.70 -1.13
CA ALA A 625 -4.44 -39.76 -2.39
C ALA A 625 -5.88 -39.20 -2.30
N GLN A 626 -6.07 -38.08 -1.61
CA GLN A 626 -7.34 -37.35 -1.70
C GLN A 626 -7.59 -36.94 -3.16
N LYS A 627 -8.85 -37.06 -3.57
CA LYS A 627 -9.29 -36.77 -4.93
C LYS A 627 -10.13 -35.52 -4.94
N TRP A 628 -9.57 -34.47 -5.50
CA TRP A 628 -10.27 -33.21 -5.68
C TRP A 628 -10.93 -33.22 -7.06
N LYS A 629 -12.26 -33.15 -7.04
CA LYS A 629 -13.05 -32.92 -8.25
C LYS A 629 -13.42 -31.45 -8.30
N LEU A 630 -12.82 -30.73 -9.25
CA LEU A 630 -13.43 -29.50 -9.71
C LEU A 630 -14.52 -29.91 -10.71
N PRO A 631 -15.81 -29.57 -10.50
CA PRO A 631 -16.83 -29.75 -11.52
C PRO A 631 -16.40 -29.19 -12.88
N PRO A 632 -17.04 -29.66 -13.97
CA PRO A 632 -16.85 -29.22 -15.36
C PRO A 632 -16.58 -27.73 -15.55
N ASN A 633 -17.25 -26.93 -14.71
CA ASN A 633 -17.29 -25.49 -14.77
C ASN A 633 -16.13 -24.82 -13.99
N GLY A 634 -15.10 -25.57 -13.58
CA GLY A 634 -13.89 -25.06 -12.93
C GLY A 634 -14.11 -24.48 -11.53
N GLN A 635 -15.32 -24.58 -10.96
CA GLN A 635 -15.65 -24.11 -9.63
C GLN A 635 -15.24 -25.14 -8.57
N PRO A 636 -14.52 -24.79 -7.49
CA PRO A 636 -14.35 -25.64 -6.33
C PRO A 636 -15.66 -25.66 -5.53
N VAL A 637 -16.71 -26.24 -6.11
CA VAL A 637 -18.08 -26.20 -5.58
C VAL A 637 -18.17 -26.89 -4.20
N CYS A 638 -17.28 -27.84 -3.90
CA CYS A 638 -17.35 -28.60 -2.66
C CYS A 638 -16.02 -29.33 -2.35
N LEU A 639 -14.91 -28.61 -2.18
CA LEU A 639 -13.68 -29.26 -1.69
C LEU A 639 -13.92 -29.89 -0.30
N PHE A 640 -14.67 -29.23 0.58
CA PHE A 640 -14.82 -29.62 1.99
C PHE A 640 -16.13 -30.33 2.36
N SER A 641 -16.95 -30.76 1.39
CA SER A 641 -18.27 -31.39 1.67
C SER A 641 -18.25 -32.92 1.76
N GLY A 642 -17.07 -33.55 1.81
CA GLY A 642 -16.94 -34.98 2.02
C GLY A 642 -16.89 -35.35 3.51
N ASN A 643 -17.94 -36.02 3.98
CA ASN A 643 -18.17 -36.56 5.33
C ASN A 643 -18.56 -35.57 6.44
N THR A 644 -19.65 -35.92 7.11
CA THR A 644 -20.25 -35.32 8.32
C THR A 644 -19.38 -35.40 9.58
N THR A 645 -18.08 -35.64 9.43
CA THR A 645 -17.09 -35.61 10.49
C THR A 645 -16.23 -34.36 10.30
N SER A 646 -16.10 -33.58 11.36
CA SER A 646 -15.37 -32.33 11.53
C SER A 646 -13.87 -32.36 11.14
N SER A 647 -13.55 -32.68 9.88
CA SER A 647 -12.19 -32.71 9.34
C SER A 647 -12.00 -31.54 8.39
N ARG A 648 -11.08 -30.63 8.73
CA ARG A 648 -10.63 -29.54 7.87
C ARG A 648 -9.69 -30.14 6.80
N ASN A 649 -10.18 -30.38 5.59
CA ASN A 649 -9.44 -31.11 4.56
C ASN A 649 -8.39 -30.20 3.86
N THR A 650 -7.13 -30.31 4.25
CA THR A 650 -6.05 -29.51 3.64
C THR A 650 -5.65 -30.07 2.27
N MET A 651 -5.45 -29.22 1.26
CA MET A 651 -4.96 -29.65 -0.05
C MET A 651 -3.43 -29.84 -0.01
N HIS A 652 -2.96 -31.03 -0.40
CA HIS A 652 -1.56 -31.41 -0.42
C HIS A 652 -0.99 -31.50 -1.86
N PRO A 653 0.34 -31.34 -2.04
CA PRO A 653 0.98 -31.39 -3.37
C PRO A 653 0.66 -32.66 -4.18
N ASP A 654 0.55 -33.81 -3.51
CA ASP A 654 0.37 -35.12 -4.13
C ASP A 654 -1.09 -35.51 -4.33
N ASP A 655 -2.03 -34.64 -3.93
CA ASP A 655 -3.43 -34.91 -4.15
C ASP A 655 -3.78 -34.80 -5.63
N ASP A 656 -4.62 -35.72 -6.09
CA ASP A 656 -5.05 -35.76 -7.48
C ASP A 656 -6.16 -34.75 -7.72
N ILE A 657 -6.01 -33.97 -8.79
CA ILE A 657 -7.06 -33.12 -9.32
C ILE A 657 -7.54 -33.61 -10.67
N ILE A 658 -8.86 -33.66 -10.84
CA ILE A 658 -9.50 -33.97 -12.12
C ILE A 658 -9.92 -32.66 -12.77
N PHE A 659 -9.38 -32.37 -13.96
CA PHE A 659 -9.59 -31.11 -14.65
C PHE A 659 -9.79 -31.28 -16.17
N ARG A 660 -10.59 -30.42 -16.79
CA ARG A 660 -10.83 -30.41 -18.23
C ARG A 660 -9.87 -29.44 -18.92
N VAL A 661 -9.21 -29.88 -19.98
CA VAL A 661 -8.36 -29.05 -20.85
C VAL A 661 -8.98 -29.01 -22.23
N TYR A 662 -9.29 -27.80 -22.69
CA TYR A 662 -10.05 -27.54 -23.92
C TYR A 662 -9.12 -27.24 -25.11
N CYS A 663 -9.62 -27.46 -26.32
CA CYS A 663 -9.03 -27.05 -27.58
C CYS A 663 -9.70 -25.78 -28.12
N ALA A 664 -9.12 -25.16 -29.15
CA ALA A 664 -9.70 -23.98 -29.80
C ALA A 664 -11.10 -24.23 -30.41
N ASP A 665 -11.42 -25.48 -30.76
CA ASP A 665 -12.74 -25.91 -31.27
C ASP A 665 -13.73 -26.29 -30.16
N HIS A 666 -13.38 -25.99 -28.89
CA HIS A 666 -14.17 -26.28 -27.68
C HIS A 666 -14.35 -27.77 -27.36
N THR A 667 -13.67 -28.67 -28.07
CA THR A 667 -13.49 -30.06 -27.61
C THR A 667 -12.58 -30.08 -26.38
N TYR A 668 -12.63 -31.14 -25.57
CA TYR A 668 -11.79 -31.23 -24.37
C TYR A 668 -11.35 -32.66 -24.06
N CYS A 669 -10.27 -32.77 -23.31
CA CYS A 669 -9.90 -33.99 -22.63
C CYS A 669 -9.98 -33.79 -21.10
N THR A 670 -10.29 -34.87 -20.39
CA THR A 670 -10.23 -34.88 -18.92
C THR A 670 -8.90 -35.46 -18.49
N LEU A 671 -8.14 -34.68 -17.74
CA LEU A 671 -6.87 -35.08 -17.15
C LEU A 671 -7.03 -35.30 -15.65
N ARG A 672 -6.21 -36.22 -15.13
CA ARG A 672 -6.01 -36.46 -13.71
C ARG A 672 -4.53 -36.34 -13.46
N PHE A 673 -4.13 -35.47 -12.56
CA PHE A 673 -2.73 -35.22 -12.22
C PHE A 673 -2.61 -34.66 -10.80
N PRO A 674 -1.44 -34.82 -10.13
CA PRO A 674 -1.17 -34.21 -8.83
C PRO A 674 -1.22 -32.67 -8.87
N LEU A 675 -1.61 -32.01 -7.78
CA LEU A 675 -1.69 -30.54 -7.71
C LEU A 675 -0.37 -29.81 -8.00
N HIS A 676 0.77 -30.42 -7.74
CA HIS A 676 2.11 -29.86 -8.02
C HIS A 676 2.54 -29.96 -9.50
N THR A 677 1.74 -30.61 -10.36
CA THR A 677 2.07 -30.82 -11.78
C THR A 677 2.28 -29.47 -12.49
N THR A 678 3.34 -29.41 -13.31
CA THR A 678 3.72 -28.21 -14.06
C THR A 678 2.86 -28.00 -15.31
N ALA A 679 2.84 -26.77 -15.83
CA ALA A 679 2.16 -26.46 -17.09
C ALA A 679 2.67 -27.32 -18.25
N GLU A 680 3.98 -27.60 -18.29
CA GLU A 680 4.61 -28.44 -19.30
C GLU A 680 4.00 -29.84 -19.34
N ILE A 681 3.88 -30.48 -18.18
CA ILE A 681 3.34 -31.83 -18.06
C ILE A 681 1.85 -31.84 -18.41
N ILE A 682 1.08 -30.85 -17.92
CA ILE A 682 -0.35 -30.74 -18.25
C ILE A 682 -0.54 -30.59 -19.76
N LYS A 683 0.25 -29.73 -20.40
CA LYS A 683 0.27 -29.50 -21.85
C LYS A 683 0.60 -30.78 -22.61
N ALA A 684 1.65 -31.50 -22.21
CA ALA A 684 2.07 -32.74 -22.85
C ALA A 684 0.99 -33.83 -22.75
N CYS A 685 0.42 -34.04 -21.55
CA CYS A 685 -0.66 -34.99 -21.34
C CYS A 685 -1.93 -34.63 -22.13
N ALA A 686 -2.27 -33.34 -22.24
CA ALA A 686 -3.38 -32.88 -23.05
C ALA A 686 -3.14 -33.18 -24.54
N ALA A 687 -1.95 -32.85 -25.05
CA ALA A 687 -1.58 -33.05 -26.44
C ALA A 687 -1.62 -34.53 -26.85
N GLU A 688 -1.14 -35.42 -25.98
CA GLU A 688 -1.19 -36.87 -26.19
C GLU A 688 -2.63 -37.39 -26.26
N LYS A 689 -3.48 -37.03 -25.27
CA LYS A 689 -4.88 -37.49 -25.24
C LYS A 689 -5.74 -36.93 -26.38
N LEU A 690 -5.44 -35.72 -26.82
CA LEU A 690 -6.15 -35.04 -27.91
C LEU A 690 -5.54 -35.36 -29.29
N GLN A 691 -4.47 -36.17 -29.35
CA GLN A 691 -3.77 -36.56 -30.58
C GLN A 691 -3.35 -35.33 -31.42
N LEU A 692 -2.84 -34.29 -30.76
CA LEU A 692 -2.34 -33.10 -31.44
C LEU A 692 -1.01 -33.44 -32.13
N ASN A 693 -1.01 -33.54 -33.46
CA ASN A 693 0.17 -33.84 -34.31
C ASN A 693 1.17 -32.65 -34.40
N ARG A 694 1.59 -32.11 -33.25
CA ARG A 694 2.50 -30.97 -33.10
C ARG A 694 3.48 -31.22 -31.97
N GLY A 695 4.68 -30.66 -32.05
CA GLY A 695 5.67 -30.76 -30.98
C GLY A 695 5.18 -30.04 -29.71
N ALA A 696 5.57 -30.51 -28.53
CA ALA A 696 5.24 -29.86 -27.26
C ALA A 696 5.77 -28.41 -27.18
N GLU A 697 6.80 -28.08 -27.96
CA GLU A 697 7.40 -26.75 -28.07
C GLU A 697 6.51 -25.74 -28.82
N ASP A 698 5.63 -26.21 -29.71
CA ASP A 698 4.71 -25.36 -30.49
C ASP A 698 3.40 -25.07 -29.74
N LEU A 699 3.13 -25.86 -28.70
CA LEU A 699 1.93 -25.75 -27.90
C LEU A 699 2.16 -24.87 -26.67
N VAL A 700 1.06 -24.25 -26.22
CA VAL A 700 1.00 -23.48 -24.98
C VAL A 700 -0.26 -23.81 -24.21
N LEU A 701 -0.14 -23.72 -22.89
CA LEU A 701 -1.26 -23.81 -21.97
C LEU A 701 -1.76 -22.40 -21.66
N VAL A 702 -3.06 -22.16 -21.79
CA VAL A 702 -3.65 -20.82 -21.71
C VAL A 702 -4.90 -20.85 -20.84
N GLU A 703 -5.01 -19.93 -19.89
CA GLU A 703 -6.28 -19.58 -19.27
C GLU A 703 -7.06 -18.65 -20.20
N VAL A 704 -8.29 -19.01 -20.53
CA VAL A 704 -9.25 -18.11 -21.18
C VAL A 704 -10.28 -17.71 -20.14
N LYS A 705 -10.37 -16.40 -19.86
CA LYS A 705 -11.31 -15.81 -18.89
C LYS A 705 -12.67 -15.55 -19.53
N SER A 706 -13.72 -15.41 -18.72
CA SER A 706 -15.09 -15.13 -19.18
C SER A 706 -15.25 -13.80 -19.92
N ASN A 707 -14.38 -12.83 -19.64
CA ASN A 707 -14.34 -11.53 -20.34
C ASN A 707 -13.64 -11.60 -21.71
N GLY A 708 -13.15 -12.78 -22.09
CA GLY A 708 -12.34 -13.01 -23.26
C GLY A 708 -10.85 -13.11 -22.96
N GLU A 709 -10.28 -12.35 -22.04
CA GLU A 709 -8.83 -12.23 -21.84
C GLU A 709 -8.10 -13.58 -21.77
N ARG A 710 -6.94 -13.69 -22.46
CA ARG A 710 -6.11 -14.89 -22.47
C ARG A 710 -4.85 -14.68 -21.63
N ALA A 711 -4.54 -15.60 -20.73
CA ALA A 711 -3.31 -15.60 -19.95
C ALA A 711 -2.51 -16.87 -20.23
N VAL A 712 -1.31 -16.72 -20.80
CA VAL A 712 -0.44 -17.85 -21.17
C VAL A 712 0.39 -18.27 -19.95
N PHE A 713 0.41 -19.57 -19.67
CA PHE A 713 1.26 -20.15 -18.62
C PHE A 713 2.67 -20.45 -19.14
N LYS A 714 3.67 -20.26 -18.28
CA LYS A 714 5.05 -20.71 -18.51
C LYS A 714 5.15 -22.19 -18.16
N ASP A 715 6.05 -22.91 -18.82
CA ASP A 715 6.23 -24.35 -18.62
C ASP A 715 6.51 -24.75 -17.16
N ASN A 716 7.21 -23.89 -16.41
CA ASN A 716 7.52 -24.09 -14.97
C ASN A 716 6.40 -23.68 -14.01
N ASP A 717 5.25 -23.18 -14.48
CA ASP A 717 4.16 -22.77 -13.60
C ASP A 717 3.50 -24.00 -12.95
N VAL A 718 3.18 -23.89 -11.65
CA VAL A 718 2.61 -24.96 -10.81
C VAL A 718 1.31 -24.51 -10.13
N SER A 719 0.52 -25.47 -9.61
CA SER A 719 -0.74 -25.19 -8.90
C SER A 719 -1.75 -24.42 -9.76
N ILE A 720 -1.81 -24.76 -11.05
CA ILE A 720 -2.60 -24.04 -12.07
C ILE A 720 -4.11 -24.12 -11.83
N PRO A 721 -4.73 -25.30 -11.60
CA PRO A 721 -6.19 -25.41 -11.57
C PRO A 721 -6.87 -24.58 -10.47
N THR A 722 -6.21 -24.39 -9.33
CA THR A 722 -6.73 -23.59 -8.21
C THR A 722 -6.55 -22.09 -8.44
N GLY A 723 -5.55 -21.69 -9.24
CA GLY A 723 -5.18 -20.30 -9.50
C GLY A 723 -5.99 -19.59 -10.60
N LEU A 724 -6.92 -20.29 -11.26
CA LEU A 724 -7.76 -19.72 -12.31
C LEU A 724 -8.77 -18.69 -11.77
N SER A 725 -9.23 -17.79 -12.64
CA SER A 725 -10.35 -16.89 -12.40
C SER A 725 -11.65 -17.67 -12.14
N LEU A 726 -12.66 -17.00 -11.58
CA LEU A 726 -13.91 -17.66 -11.16
C LEU A 726 -14.53 -18.52 -12.25
N ASN A 727 -14.67 -17.97 -13.46
CA ASN A 727 -15.18 -18.71 -14.62
C ASN A 727 -14.08 -18.96 -15.66
N GLY A 728 -12.81 -18.95 -15.26
CA GLY A 728 -11.66 -19.24 -16.13
C GLY A 728 -11.66 -20.71 -16.58
N ARG A 729 -11.13 -20.96 -17.78
CA ARG A 729 -10.98 -22.31 -18.36
C ARG A 729 -9.60 -22.48 -18.96
N LEU A 730 -9.11 -23.72 -18.91
CA LEU A 730 -7.78 -24.06 -19.37
C LEU A 730 -7.84 -24.63 -20.78
N PHE A 731 -7.02 -24.08 -21.67
CA PHE A 731 -6.92 -24.46 -23.07
C PHE A 731 -5.50 -24.89 -23.41
N VAL A 732 -5.38 -25.84 -24.34
CA VAL A 732 -4.14 -26.13 -25.05
C VAL A 732 -4.31 -25.67 -26.51
N THR A 733 -3.37 -24.86 -26.98
CA THR A 733 -3.40 -24.32 -28.35
C THR A 733 -2.00 -24.11 -28.89
N VAL A 734 -1.88 -23.88 -30.19
CA VAL A 734 -0.62 -23.50 -30.84
C VAL A 734 -0.31 -22.04 -30.50
N LYS A 735 0.97 -21.70 -30.31
CA LYS A 735 1.44 -20.33 -29.99
C LYS A 735 0.83 -19.25 -30.90
N ASP A 736 0.79 -19.51 -32.21
CA ASP A 736 0.27 -18.56 -33.20
C ASP A 736 -1.26 -18.40 -33.16
N HIS A 737 -1.98 -19.30 -32.48
CA HIS A 737 -3.43 -19.36 -32.45
C HIS A 737 -4.04 -18.93 -31.10
N VAL A 738 -3.23 -18.41 -30.17
CA VAL A 738 -3.71 -17.95 -28.86
C VAL A 738 -4.81 -16.91 -28.99
N ASP A 739 -4.70 -15.99 -29.93
CA ASP A 739 -5.69 -14.92 -30.16
C ASP A 739 -7.02 -15.44 -30.70
N ALA A 740 -7.02 -16.60 -31.36
CA ALA A 740 -8.21 -17.23 -31.93
C ALA A 740 -9.04 -18.00 -30.90
N VAL A 741 -8.49 -18.29 -29.71
CA VAL A 741 -9.22 -19.03 -28.67
C VAL A 741 -10.29 -18.13 -28.04
N THR A 742 -11.52 -18.65 -27.98
CA THR A 742 -12.70 -17.93 -27.48
C THR A 742 -13.26 -18.57 -26.20
N PRO A 743 -13.92 -17.79 -25.32
CA PRO A 743 -14.61 -18.34 -24.15
C PRO A 743 -15.71 -19.34 -24.54
N LEU A 744 -15.94 -20.31 -23.65
CA LEU A 744 -17.08 -21.23 -23.76
C LEU A 744 -18.38 -20.54 -23.33
N PRO A 745 -19.55 -20.95 -23.86
CA PRO A 745 -20.85 -20.41 -23.45
C PRO A 745 -21.11 -20.50 -21.93
N GLU A 746 -20.64 -21.58 -21.29
CA GLU A 746 -20.75 -21.78 -19.84
C GLU A 746 -19.92 -20.79 -19.00
N GLN A 747 -18.98 -20.05 -19.59
CA GLN A 747 -18.20 -19.03 -18.89
C GLN A 747 -18.93 -17.67 -18.83
N GLU A 748 -19.87 -17.42 -19.74
CA GLU A 748 -20.57 -16.14 -19.88
C GLU A 748 -21.80 -16.02 -18.98
N GLY A 749 -22.47 -17.15 -18.70
CA GLY A 749 -23.67 -17.23 -17.88
C GLY A 749 -23.37 -17.32 -16.37
N PRO A 750 -24.44 -17.26 -15.53
CA PRO A 750 -24.28 -17.56 -14.11
C PRO A 750 -23.85 -19.02 -13.95
N THR A 751 -22.90 -19.24 -13.06
CA THR A 751 -22.45 -20.59 -12.71
C THR A 751 -23.60 -21.45 -12.18
N GLU A 752 -23.47 -22.77 -12.33
CA GLU A 752 -24.39 -23.71 -11.71
C GLU A 752 -24.36 -23.57 -10.20
N GLY A 753 -25.53 -23.55 -9.58
CA GLY A 753 -25.67 -23.46 -8.13
C GLY A 753 -27.09 -23.85 -7.72
N ILE A 754 -27.31 -23.89 -6.41
CA ILE A 754 -28.59 -24.37 -5.88
C ILE A 754 -29.65 -23.27 -6.06
N ASP A 755 -30.75 -23.62 -6.72
CA ASP A 755 -31.86 -22.69 -6.95
C ASP A 755 -32.76 -22.56 -5.72
N ILE A 756 -32.30 -21.76 -4.76
CA ILE A 756 -33.07 -21.35 -3.58
C ILE A 756 -33.35 -19.85 -3.67
N ASP A 757 -34.58 -19.45 -3.35
CA ASP A 757 -34.90 -18.03 -3.22
C ASP A 757 -34.23 -17.46 -1.97
N LEU A 758 -33.23 -16.62 -2.17
CA LEU A 758 -32.42 -16.03 -1.11
C LEU A 758 -33.26 -15.29 -0.07
N GLU A 759 -34.44 -14.78 -0.42
CA GLU A 759 -35.34 -14.09 0.52
C GLU A 759 -35.83 -14.99 1.65
N ILE A 760 -35.95 -16.31 1.43
CA ILE A 760 -36.42 -17.30 2.41
C ILE A 760 -35.38 -17.56 3.51
N LEU A 761 -34.09 -17.47 3.17
CA LEU A 761 -33.01 -17.77 4.10
C LEU A 761 -32.82 -16.65 5.13
N SER A 762 -32.63 -16.99 6.41
CA SER A 762 -32.30 -15.99 7.44
C SER A 762 -30.95 -15.32 7.14
N THR A 763 -30.89 -13.99 7.20
CA THR A 763 -29.62 -13.26 6.99
C THR A 763 -28.57 -13.60 8.05
N LYS A 764 -28.99 -13.91 9.28
CA LYS A 764 -28.08 -14.31 10.35
C LYS A 764 -27.51 -15.70 10.10
N ASP A 765 -28.34 -16.63 9.64
CA ASP A 765 -27.92 -18.00 9.30
C ASP A 765 -26.93 -17.96 8.13
N LEU A 766 -27.21 -17.14 7.11
CA LEU A 766 -26.28 -16.90 6.00
C LEU A 766 -24.92 -16.40 6.49
N ALA A 767 -24.91 -15.37 7.36
CA ALA A 767 -23.67 -14.82 7.92
C ALA A 767 -22.89 -15.85 8.73
N PHE A 768 -23.59 -16.66 9.53
CA PHE A 768 -23.00 -17.72 10.34
C PHE A 768 -22.29 -18.75 9.45
N TYR A 769 -23.00 -19.34 8.49
CA TYR A 769 -22.44 -20.39 7.64
C TYR A 769 -21.38 -19.87 6.66
N ILE A 770 -21.48 -18.62 6.17
CA ILE A 770 -20.39 -17.97 5.43
C ILE A 770 -19.15 -17.87 6.32
N THR A 771 -19.32 -17.46 7.58
CA THR A 771 -18.20 -17.26 8.49
C THR A 771 -17.52 -18.57 8.89
N ILE A 772 -18.29 -19.62 9.15
CA ILE A 772 -17.71 -20.95 9.44
C ILE A 772 -16.97 -21.49 8.21
N TYR A 773 -17.56 -21.37 7.02
CA TYR A 773 -16.93 -21.84 5.78
C TYR A 773 -15.65 -21.06 5.46
N ASP A 774 -15.68 -19.73 5.53
CA ASP A 774 -14.51 -18.88 5.32
C ASP A 774 -13.44 -19.12 6.40
N TRP A 775 -13.84 -19.43 7.64
CA TRP A 775 -12.89 -19.77 8.71
C TRP A 775 -12.16 -21.08 8.42
N ASP A 776 -12.86 -22.11 7.94
CA ASP A 776 -12.23 -23.37 7.56
C ASP A 776 -11.26 -23.18 6.40
N LEU A 777 -11.63 -22.41 5.38
CA LEU A 777 -10.72 -22.03 4.28
C LEU A 777 -9.49 -21.27 4.81
N PHE A 778 -9.70 -20.27 5.65
CA PHE A 778 -8.60 -19.48 6.23
C PHE A 778 -7.68 -20.32 7.13
N TRP A 779 -8.24 -21.26 7.87
CA TRP A 779 -7.51 -22.09 8.82
C TRP A 779 -6.49 -22.99 8.11
N VAL A 780 -6.87 -23.58 6.97
CA VAL A 780 -6.00 -24.52 6.23
C VAL A 780 -4.86 -23.84 5.48
N VAL A 781 -4.93 -22.53 5.22
CA VAL A 781 -3.85 -21.79 4.55
C VAL A 781 -2.58 -21.81 5.39
N HIS A 782 -1.49 -22.37 4.85
CA HIS A 782 -0.19 -22.29 5.51
C HIS A 782 0.41 -20.88 5.37
N GLU A 783 1.11 -20.40 6.40
CA GLU A 783 1.74 -19.06 6.34
C GLU A 783 2.75 -18.94 5.19
N TYR A 784 3.44 -20.04 4.85
CA TYR A 784 4.39 -20.11 3.73
C TYR A 784 3.73 -19.95 2.37
N GLU A 785 2.45 -20.27 2.21
CA GLU A 785 1.74 -20.04 0.94
C GLU A 785 1.71 -18.54 0.57
N LEU A 786 1.71 -17.65 1.57
CA LEU A 786 1.83 -16.21 1.36
C LEU A 786 3.18 -15.84 0.73
N LEU A 787 4.27 -16.45 1.19
CA LEU A 787 5.60 -16.22 0.66
C LEU A 787 5.76 -16.79 -0.74
N TYR A 788 5.31 -18.04 -0.97
CA TYR A 788 5.32 -18.66 -2.29
C TYR A 788 4.52 -17.83 -3.30
N ARG A 789 3.36 -17.30 -2.91
CA ARG A 789 2.56 -16.43 -3.78
C ARG A 789 3.29 -15.10 -4.07
N THR A 790 3.91 -14.50 -3.05
CA THR A 790 4.54 -13.17 -3.16
C THR A 790 5.84 -13.21 -3.97
N PHE A 791 6.69 -14.22 -3.76
CA PHE A 791 7.98 -14.36 -4.44
C PHE A 791 7.89 -15.17 -5.74
N GLY A 792 6.74 -15.79 -6.03
CA GLY A 792 6.51 -16.62 -7.19
C GLY A 792 6.65 -18.12 -6.87
N ARG A 793 5.55 -18.85 -6.99
CA ARG A 793 5.42 -20.26 -6.60
C ARG A 793 6.40 -21.21 -7.33
N HIS A 794 6.75 -20.89 -8.58
CA HIS A 794 7.70 -21.66 -9.38
C HIS A 794 9.13 -21.62 -8.82
N HIS A 795 9.54 -20.55 -8.12
CA HIS A 795 10.87 -20.46 -7.51
C HIS A 795 11.07 -21.46 -6.37
N PHE A 796 9.98 -21.91 -5.74
CA PHE A 796 10.02 -22.87 -4.63
C PHE A 796 9.62 -24.28 -5.05
N GLY A 797 8.99 -24.46 -6.21
CA GLY A 797 8.38 -25.73 -6.60
C GLY A 797 7.26 -26.18 -5.64
N LYS A 798 6.63 -25.24 -4.92
CA LYS A 798 5.57 -25.52 -3.94
C LYS A 798 4.22 -24.98 -4.41
N ILE A 799 3.13 -25.65 -4.01
CA ILE A 799 1.76 -25.24 -4.32
C ILE A 799 1.27 -24.14 -3.38
N THR A 800 0.22 -23.42 -3.78
CA THR A 800 -0.51 -22.47 -2.91
C THR A 800 -2.01 -22.66 -3.03
N ALA A 801 -2.44 -23.91 -3.15
CA ALA A 801 -3.81 -24.27 -3.47
C ALA A 801 -4.83 -23.78 -2.43
N ASN A 802 -4.51 -23.90 -1.14
CA ASN A 802 -5.41 -23.47 -0.06
C ASN A 802 -5.58 -21.94 -0.09
N LEU A 803 -4.48 -21.20 -0.24
CA LEU A 803 -4.52 -19.75 -0.40
C LEU A 803 -5.32 -19.34 -1.65
N ASP A 804 -5.09 -20.00 -2.78
CA ASP A 804 -5.79 -19.72 -4.04
C ASP A 804 -7.31 -19.85 -3.89
N VAL A 805 -7.77 -20.95 -3.28
CA VAL A 805 -9.20 -21.20 -3.03
C VAL A 805 -9.77 -20.13 -2.09
N PHE A 806 -9.04 -19.75 -1.03
CA PHE A 806 -9.51 -18.73 -0.10
C PHE A 806 -9.58 -17.32 -0.73
N LEU A 807 -8.61 -16.95 -1.57
CA LEU A 807 -8.66 -15.69 -2.32
C LEU A 807 -9.75 -15.69 -3.39
N ARG A 808 -9.97 -16.84 -4.04
CA ARG A 808 -11.06 -17.01 -4.99
C ARG A 808 -12.42 -16.85 -4.32
N ARG A 809 -12.59 -17.36 -3.09
CA ARG A 809 -13.82 -17.20 -2.29
C ARG A 809 -14.21 -15.72 -2.08
N PHE A 810 -13.23 -14.84 -1.88
CA PHE A 810 -13.48 -13.39 -1.78
C PHE A 810 -14.17 -12.85 -3.05
N ASN A 811 -13.64 -13.20 -4.22
CA ASN A 811 -14.20 -12.79 -5.50
C ASN A 811 -15.57 -13.43 -5.73
N GLU A 812 -15.73 -14.71 -5.38
CA GLU A 812 -17.00 -15.43 -5.52
C GLU A 812 -18.11 -14.73 -4.74
N LEU A 813 -17.87 -14.37 -3.48
CA LEU A 813 -18.82 -13.59 -2.68
C LEU A 813 -19.10 -12.24 -3.33
N GLN A 814 -18.08 -11.50 -3.76
CA GLN A 814 -18.26 -10.19 -4.40
C GLN A 814 -19.16 -10.28 -5.64
N TYR A 815 -18.87 -11.22 -6.56
CA TYR A 815 -19.61 -11.36 -7.81
C TYR A 815 -20.98 -12.02 -7.61
N TRP A 816 -21.16 -12.87 -6.61
CA TRP A 816 -22.48 -13.39 -6.21
C TRP A 816 -23.45 -12.26 -5.87
N ILE A 817 -23.02 -11.29 -5.04
CA ILE A 817 -23.84 -10.12 -4.68
C ILE A 817 -24.28 -9.34 -5.92
N VAL A 818 -23.35 -9.07 -6.84
CA VAL A 818 -23.64 -8.33 -8.07
C VAL A 818 -24.63 -9.12 -8.94
N THR A 819 -24.35 -10.42 -9.12
CA THR A 819 -25.14 -11.33 -9.96
C THR A 819 -26.59 -11.41 -9.50
N ASP A 820 -26.84 -11.62 -8.20
CA ASP A 820 -28.21 -11.72 -7.68
C ASP A 820 -28.99 -10.40 -7.81
N ILE A 821 -28.34 -9.25 -7.60
CA ILE A 821 -29.00 -7.95 -7.72
C ILE A 821 -29.37 -7.65 -9.18
N VAL A 822 -28.45 -7.85 -10.13
CA VAL A 822 -28.70 -7.52 -11.54
C VAL A 822 -29.54 -8.58 -12.27
N SER A 823 -29.67 -9.78 -11.70
CA SER A 823 -30.59 -10.81 -12.19
C SER A 823 -32.04 -10.60 -11.71
N ALA A 824 -32.25 -9.82 -10.64
CA ALA A 824 -33.57 -9.50 -10.14
C ALA A 824 -34.29 -8.44 -11.00
N SER A 825 -35.18 -8.90 -11.87
CA SER A 825 -36.00 -8.06 -12.75
C SER A 825 -36.94 -7.11 -11.99
N SER A 826 -37.52 -7.57 -10.87
CA SER A 826 -38.42 -6.78 -10.04
C SER A 826 -37.68 -5.76 -9.16
N MET A 827 -38.07 -4.49 -9.26
CA MET A 827 -37.55 -3.40 -8.41
C MET A 827 -37.75 -3.69 -6.91
N SER A 828 -38.91 -4.24 -6.53
CA SER A 828 -39.20 -4.57 -5.13
C SER A 828 -38.22 -5.63 -4.59
N LYS A 829 -37.97 -6.68 -5.40
CA LYS A 829 -37.02 -7.73 -5.07
C LYS A 829 -35.59 -7.18 -4.95
N ARG A 830 -35.16 -6.30 -5.87
CA ARG A 830 -33.83 -5.64 -5.80
C ARG A 830 -33.65 -4.83 -4.52
N VAL A 831 -34.65 -4.04 -4.13
CA VAL A 831 -34.61 -3.27 -2.87
C VAL A 831 -34.56 -4.22 -1.66
N GLY A 832 -35.29 -5.34 -1.72
CA GLY A 832 -35.23 -6.43 -0.74
C GLY A 832 -33.83 -7.01 -0.60
N LEU A 833 -33.19 -7.37 -1.71
CA LEU A 833 -31.84 -7.92 -1.79
C LEU A 833 -30.78 -6.93 -1.29
N LEU A 834 -30.80 -5.67 -1.73
CA LEU A 834 -29.87 -4.64 -1.23
C LEU A 834 -29.93 -4.52 0.30
N ARG A 835 -31.14 -4.42 0.86
CA ARG A 835 -31.33 -4.36 2.31
C ARG A 835 -30.82 -5.64 2.99
N LYS A 836 -31.04 -6.81 2.37
CA LYS A 836 -30.57 -8.10 2.90
C LYS A 836 -29.04 -8.18 2.93
N PHE A 837 -28.37 -7.73 1.87
CA PHE A 837 -26.91 -7.75 1.76
C PHE A 837 -26.23 -6.71 2.66
N ILE A 838 -26.82 -5.53 2.84
CA ILE A 838 -26.32 -4.56 3.85
C ILE A 838 -26.41 -5.17 5.26
N LYS A 839 -27.50 -5.88 5.59
CA LYS A 839 -27.60 -6.62 6.86
C LYS A 839 -26.61 -7.77 6.94
N LEU A 840 -26.37 -8.48 5.85
CA LEU A 840 -25.41 -9.59 5.79
C LEU A 840 -24.00 -9.09 6.11
N ALA A 841 -23.57 -7.99 5.48
CA ALA A 841 -22.31 -7.32 5.79
C ALA A 841 -22.23 -6.92 7.27
N ALA A 842 -23.30 -6.36 7.84
CA ALA A 842 -23.34 -6.01 9.26
C ALA A 842 -23.07 -7.22 10.17
N TYR A 843 -23.69 -8.37 9.92
CA TYR A 843 -23.44 -9.60 10.68
C TYR A 843 -22.04 -10.18 10.45
N CYS A 844 -21.53 -10.18 9.22
CA CYS A 844 -20.15 -10.61 8.95
C CYS A 844 -19.13 -9.74 9.71
N LYS A 845 -19.35 -8.43 9.79
CA LYS A 845 -18.54 -7.51 10.60
C LYS A 845 -18.66 -7.82 12.10
N GLU A 846 -19.86 -8.10 12.59
CA GLU A 846 -20.10 -8.50 14.00
C GLU A 846 -19.37 -9.80 14.37
N TYR A 847 -19.32 -10.77 13.44
CA TYR A 847 -18.56 -12.01 13.61
C TYR A 847 -17.06 -11.88 13.36
N ASN A 848 -16.55 -10.65 13.18
CA ASN A 848 -15.16 -10.36 12.83
C ASN A 848 -14.67 -11.09 11.55
N ASN A 849 -15.59 -11.45 10.64
CA ASN A 849 -15.26 -11.91 9.29
C ASN A 849 -15.16 -10.69 8.37
N LEU A 850 -14.01 -10.02 8.42
CA LEU A 850 -13.77 -8.82 7.63
C LEU A 850 -13.57 -9.13 6.16
N ASN A 851 -13.10 -10.34 5.83
CA ASN A 851 -12.96 -10.80 4.45
C ASN A 851 -14.32 -10.82 3.72
N ALA A 852 -15.32 -11.51 4.28
CA ALA A 852 -16.67 -11.53 3.70
C ALA A 852 -17.35 -10.15 3.75
N PHE A 853 -17.18 -9.42 4.87
CA PHE A 853 -17.71 -8.06 5.00
C PHE A 853 -17.27 -7.17 3.82
N PHE A 854 -15.96 -7.12 3.53
CA PHE A 854 -15.46 -6.31 2.43
C PHE A 854 -15.84 -6.86 1.07
N ALA A 855 -15.90 -8.18 0.87
CA ALA A 855 -16.38 -8.78 -0.37
C ALA A 855 -17.81 -8.31 -0.69
N ILE A 856 -18.69 -8.29 0.31
CA ILE A 856 -20.08 -7.84 0.18
C ILE A 856 -20.14 -6.33 -0.10
N VAL A 857 -19.39 -5.52 0.65
CA VAL A 857 -19.35 -4.07 0.45
C VAL A 857 -18.84 -3.71 -0.95
N MET A 858 -17.77 -4.35 -1.40
CA MET A 858 -17.23 -4.17 -2.76
C MET A 858 -18.20 -4.65 -3.84
N GLY A 859 -18.98 -5.70 -3.58
CA GLY A 859 -20.06 -6.13 -4.46
C GLY A 859 -21.17 -5.08 -4.58
N LEU A 860 -21.56 -4.46 -3.47
CA LEU A 860 -22.57 -3.39 -3.45
C LEU A 860 -22.07 -2.07 -4.08
N SER A 861 -20.79 -1.74 -3.93
CA SER A 861 -20.14 -0.58 -4.57
C SER A 861 -19.79 -0.82 -6.04
N ASN A 862 -19.92 -2.05 -6.56
CA ASN A 862 -19.65 -2.39 -7.95
C ASN A 862 -20.46 -1.48 -8.90
N MET A 863 -19.85 -1.05 -10.01
CA MET A 863 -20.48 -0.15 -10.98
C MET A 863 -21.83 -0.63 -11.51
N ALA A 864 -22.04 -1.94 -11.64
CA ALA A 864 -23.31 -2.50 -12.09
C ALA A 864 -24.44 -2.34 -11.04
N VAL A 865 -24.09 -2.24 -9.75
CA VAL A 865 -25.03 -2.07 -8.63
C VAL A 865 -25.17 -0.59 -8.23
N SER A 866 -24.06 0.12 -8.05
CA SER A 866 -24.06 1.52 -7.60
C SER A 866 -24.75 2.48 -8.58
N ARG A 867 -24.80 2.13 -9.87
CA ARG A 867 -25.52 2.91 -10.90
C ARG A 867 -27.05 2.80 -10.84
N LEU A 868 -27.62 1.84 -10.09
CA LEU A 868 -29.07 1.61 -10.02
C LEU A 868 -29.74 2.65 -9.12
N THR A 869 -29.68 3.93 -9.51
CA THR A 869 -30.09 5.06 -8.67
C THR A 869 -31.55 4.96 -8.25
N GLN A 870 -32.45 4.47 -9.10
CA GLN A 870 -33.87 4.32 -8.75
C GLN A 870 -34.07 3.23 -7.69
N THR A 871 -33.26 2.17 -7.74
CA THR A 871 -33.26 1.13 -6.71
C THR A 871 -32.71 1.69 -5.38
N TRP A 872 -31.56 2.37 -5.41
CA TRP A 872 -30.96 2.98 -4.21
C TRP A 872 -31.87 4.04 -3.59
N ASP A 873 -32.63 4.79 -4.40
CA ASP A 873 -33.57 5.81 -3.96
C ASP A 873 -34.77 5.26 -3.17
N LYS A 874 -35.04 3.96 -3.28
CA LYS A 874 -36.07 3.29 -2.49
C LYS A 874 -35.55 2.62 -1.22
N ILE A 875 -34.23 2.62 -0.99
CA ILE A 875 -33.65 2.09 0.24
C ILE A 875 -33.90 3.06 1.40
N PRO A 876 -34.41 2.58 2.56
CA PRO A 876 -34.59 3.42 3.75
C PRO A 876 -33.30 4.09 4.20
N SER A 877 -33.39 5.34 4.65
CA SER A 877 -32.23 6.17 5.04
C SER A 877 -31.32 5.50 6.07
N LYS A 878 -31.88 4.74 7.01
CA LYS A 878 -31.12 3.93 7.99
C LYS A 878 -30.10 3.00 7.31
N PHE A 879 -30.50 2.29 6.25
CA PHE A 879 -29.62 1.36 5.54
C PHE A 879 -28.62 2.09 4.64
N ARG A 880 -28.99 3.24 4.06
CA ARG A 880 -28.03 4.07 3.30
C ARG A 880 -26.91 4.60 4.19
N LYS A 881 -27.25 5.14 5.38
CA LYS A 881 -26.26 5.59 6.36
C LYS A 881 -25.33 4.45 6.79
N LEU A 882 -25.90 3.29 7.10
CA LEU A 882 -25.12 2.10 7.47
C LEU A 882 -24.16 1.68 6.35
N PHE A 883 -24.59 1.71 5.08
CA PHE A 883 -23.72 1.38 3.95
C PHE A 883 -22.61 2.43 3.75
N GLN A 884 -22.89 3.72 3.92
CA GLN A 884 -21.86 4.77 3.87
C GLN A 884 -20.78 4.58 4.95
N GLU A 885 -21.17 4.17 6.16
CA GLU A 885 -20.21 3.80 7.22
C GLU A 885 -19.34 2.60 6.83
N PHE A 886 -19.88 1.66 6.04
CA PHE A 886 -19.12 0.53 5.53
C PHE A 886 -18.12 0.93 4.44
N GLU A 887 -18.53 1.79 3.51
CA GLU A 887 -17.63 2.33 2.47
C GLU A 887 -16.48 3.14 3.08
N ALA A 888 -16.74 3.92 4.14
CA ALA A 888 -15.69 4.66 4.85
C ALA A 888 -14.61 3.76 5.45
N LEU A 889 -14.92 2.49 5.75
CA LEU A 889 -13.96 1.55 6.35
C LEU A 889 -12.95 0.99 5.33
N ILE A 890 -13.30 0.94 4.03
CA ILE A 890 -12.40 0.47 2.96
C ILE A 890 -11.64 1.61 2.26
N ASP A 891 -11.79 2.86 2.73
CA ASP A 891 -11.12 4.03 2.16
C ASP A 891 -9.59 3.78 2.03
N PRO A 892 -9.01 3.91 0.81
CA PRO A 892 -7.60 3.62 0.56
C PRO A 892 -6.64 4.71 1.07
N SER A 893 -7.15 5.86 1.49
CA SER A 893 -6.35 7.00 1.95
C SER A 893 -5.43 6.60 3.10
N ARG A 894 -4.19 7.11 3.05
CA ARG A 894 -3.16 6.85 4.07
C ARG A 894 -2.97 5.35 4.34
N ASN A 895 -2.89 4.57 3.26
CA ASN A 895 -2.73 3.12 3.28
C ASN A 895 -3.83 2.39 4.08
N HIS A 896 -5.09 2.64 3.75
CA HIS A 896 -6.25 2.02 4.41
C HIS A 896 -6.29 2.25 5.94
N ARG A 897 -5.98 3.48 6.39
CA ARG A 897 -5.89 3.82 7.82
C ARG A 897 -7.16 3.46 8.60
N ALA A 898 -8.35 3.70 8.05
CA ALA A 898 -9.62 3.40 8.71
C ALA A 898 -9.73 1.91 9.08
N TYR A 899 -9.45 1.02 8.12
CA TYR A 899 -9.38 -0.42 8.35
C TYR A 899 -8.31 -0.79 9.39
N ARG A 900 -7.08 -0.27 9.27
CA ARG A 900 -5.99 -0.62 10.18
C ARG A 900 -6.28 -0.23 11.63
N VAL A 901 -6.84 0.96 11.84
CA VAL A 901 -7.27 1.44 13.18
C VAL A 901 -8.41 0.59 13.73
N TYR A 902 -9.33 0.13 12.88
CA TYR A 902 -10.42 -0.74 13.31
C TYR A 902 -9.91 -2.13 13.72
N VAL A 903 -9.09 -2.77 12.88
CA VAL A 903 -8.51 -4.10 13.17
C VAL A 903 -7.60 -4.08 14.38
N GLY A 904 -6.81 -3.01 14.58
CA GLY A 904 -5.94 -2.87 15.74
C GLY A 904 -6.68 -2.87 17.10
N LYS A 905 -8.02 -2.69 17.11
CA LYS A 905 -8.87 -2.77 18.30
C LYS A 905 -9.50 -4.15 18.51
N LEU A 906 -9.51 -5.00 17.49
CA LEU A 906 -10.13 -6.31 17.54
C LEU A 906 -9.19 -7.33 18.19
N GLN A 907 -9.77 -8.37 18.78
CA GLN A 907 -9.05 -9.50 19.33
C GLN A 907 -9.42 -10.76 18.53
N PRO A 908 -8.50 -11.75 18.42
CA PRO A 908 -8.80 -13.05 17.85
C PRO A 908 -9.97 -13.73 18.56
N PRO A 909 -10.77 -14.55 17.85
CA PRO A 909 -10.65 -14.93 16.44
C PRO A 909 -11.19 -13.86 15.48
N LEU A 910 -10.49 -13.64 14.36
CA LEU A 910 -11.00 -12.83 13.24
C LEU A 910 -10.47 -13.30 11.88
N ILE A 911 -11.19 -13.02 10.81
CA ILE A 911 -10.73 -13.24 9.43
C ILE A 911 -10.37 -11.87 8.83
N PRO A 912 -9.08 -11.58 8.57
CA PRO A 912 -8.66 -10.27 8.09
C PRO A 912 -9.03 -10.05 6.61
N PHE A 913 -8.93 -8.80 6.15
CA PHE A 913 -9.06 -8.48 4.73
C PHE A 913 -7.82 -8.96 3.96
N MET A 914 -7.84 -10.23 3.52
CA MET A 914 -6.67 -10.89 2.92
C MET A 914 -6.09 -10.21 1.68
N PRO A 915 -6.90 -9.69 0.72
CA PRO A 915 -6.36 -8.94 -0.41
C PRO A 915 -5.45 -7.79 -0.02
N LEU A 916 -5.74 -7.08 1.09
CA LEU A 916 -4.90 -6.01 1.58
C LEU A 916 -3.60 -6.52 2.23
N LEU A 917 -3.65 -7.63 2.97
CA LEU A 917 -2.44 -8.24 3.52
C LEU A 917 -1.48 -8.74 2.42
N LEU A 918 -2.01 -9.34 1.35
CA LEU A 918 -1.20 -9.74 0.20
C LEU A 918 -0.67 -8.54 -0.59
N LYS A 919 -1.46 -7.47 -0.69
CA LYS A 919 -0.98 -6.20 -1.26
C LYS A 919 0.20 -5.67 -0.45
N ASP A 920 0.12 -5.65 0.89
CA ASP A 920 1.22 -5.23 1.75
C ASP A 920 2.49 -6.06 1.50
N MET A 921 2.38 -7.38 1.38
CA MET A 921 3.50 -8.26 1.06
C MET A 921 4.06 -8.03 -0.35
N THR A 922 3.19 -7.84 -1.34
CA THR A 922 3.60 -7.58 -2.74
C THR A 922 4.38 -6.27 -2.83
N PHE A 923 3.85 -5.18 -2.23
CA PHE A 923 4.53 -3.89 -2.19
C PHE A 923 5.85 -3.95 -1.43
N ALA A 924 5.90 -4.66 -0.31
CA ALA A 924 7.13 -4.83 0.45
C ALA A 924 8.14 -5.73 -0.31
N HIS A 925 7.68 -6.65 -1.16
CA HIS A 925 8.54 -7.46 -2.01
C HIS A 925 9.12 -6.68 -3.19
N GLU A 926 8.29 -5.94 -3.92
CA GLU A 926 8.69 -5.14 -5.09
C GLU A 926 9.48 -3.89 -4.69
N GLY A 927 9.13 -3.26 -3.56
CA GLY A 927 9.77 -2.05 -3.07
C GLY A 927 11.13 -2.26 -2.41
N ASN A 928 11.47 -3.48 -2.00
CA ASN A 928 12.71 -3.79 -1.27
C ASN A 928 13.47 -4.93 -1.92
N LYS A 929 14.76 -4.76 -2.17
CA LYS A 929 15.62 -5.85 -2.66
C LYS A 929 15.76 -6.95 -1.61
N THR A 930 15.69 -8.21 -2.05
CA THR A 930 15.91 -9.38 -1.17
C THR A 930 17.37 -9.52 -0.73
N SER A 931 18.31 -9.13 -1.58
CA SER A 931 19.73 -9.08 -1.25
C SER A 931 20.36 -7.75 -1.70
N LEU A 932 21.28 -7.24 -0.90
CA LEU A 932 22.09 -6.03 -1.11
C LEU A 932 23.56 -6.43 -0.92
N ASP A 933 24.39 -6.23 -1.94
CA ASP A 933 25.83 -6.54 -1.92
C ASP A 933 26.18 -7.98 -1.48
N GLY A 934 25.30 -8.94 -1.82
CA GLY A 934 25.45 -10.36 -1.44
C GLY A 934 24.95 -10.70 -0.03
N LEU A 935 24.48 -9.71 0.73
CA LEU A 935 23.86 -9.89 2.03
C LEU A 935 22.34 -9.96 1.89
N VAL A 936 21.69 -10.85 2.64
CA VAL A 936 20.24 -10.93 2.76
C VAL A 936 19.74 -9.69 3.46
N ASN A 937 18.75 -9.00 2.89
CA ASN A 937 18.09 -7.87 3.52
C ASN A 937 17.10 -8.39 4.58
N PHE A 938 17.51 -8.39 5.85
CA PHE A 938 16.70 -8.92 6.93
C PHE A 938 15.59 -7.95 7.38
N GLU A 939 15.72 -6.65 7.09
CA GLU A 939 14.61 -5.69 7.27
C GLU A 939 13.43 -6.07 6.35
N LYS A 940 13.71 -6.46 5.10
CA LYS A 940 12.66 -7.01 4.20
C LYS A 940 12.04 -8.28 4.79
N MET A 941 12.86 -9.19 5.34
CA MET A 941 12.36 -10.42 5.95
C MET A 941 11.44 -10.12 7.15
N HIS A 942 11.82 -9.16 8.00
CA HIS A 942 10.99 -8.67 9.10
C HIS A 942 9.62 -8.16 8.62
N MET A 943 9.60 -7.37 7.53
CA MET A 943 8.34 -6.89 6.93
C MET A 943 7.44 -8.04 6.45
N MET A 944 8.02 -9.07 5.83
CA MET A 944 7.26 -10.25 5.39
C MET A 944 6.70 -11.02 6.60
N ALA A 945 7.55 -11.29 7.58
CA ALA A 945 7.20 -12.02 8.79
C ALA A 945 6.13 -11.30 9.61
N GLN A 946 6.11 -9.96 9.64
CA GLN A 946 5.06 -9.18 10.29
C GLN A 946 3.67 -9.50 9.75
N THR A 947 3.52 -9.66 8.43
CA THR A 947 2.23 -10.03 7.82
C THR A 947 1.85 -11.47 8.15
N MET A 948 2.82 -12.39 8.14
CA MET A 948 2.61 -13.79 8.52
C MET A 948 2.21 -13.94 10.01
N ARG A 949 2.88 -13.21 10.91
CA ARG A 949 2.52 -13.10 12.33
C ARG A 949 1.13 -12.51 12.52
N THR A 950 0.74 -11.53 11.70
CA THR A 950 -0.62 -10.97 11.71
C THR A 950 -1.64 -12.05 11.38
N MET A 951 -1.41 -12.85 10.33
CA MET A 951 -2.25 -13.99 9.98
C MET A 951 -2.34 -15.00 11.12
N ARG A 952 -1.19 -15.37 11.71
CA ARG A 952 -1.11 -16.28 12.87
C ARG A 952 -1.92 -15.77 14.06
N TYR A 953 -1.80 -14.48 14.38
CA TYR A 953 -2.52 -13.82 15.45
C TYR A 953 -4.03 -13.90 15.23
N CYS A 954 -4.52 -13.57 14.02
CA CYS A 954 -5.94 -13.61 13.67
C CYS A 954 -6.61 -14.97 13.96
N ARG A 955 -5.86 -16.07 13.82
CA ARG A 955 -6.32 -17.46 14.07
C ARG A 955 -5.78 -18.11 15.35
N SER A 956 -5.21 -17.32 16.28
CA SER A 956 -4.65 -17.82 17.54
C SER A 956 -5.69 -18.38 18.52
N ARG A 957 -6.98 -18.10 18.28
CA ARG A 957 -8.12 -18.65 19.02
C ARG A 957 -9.07 -19.32 18.04
N THR A 958 -9.79 -20.34 18.50
CA THR A 958 -10.83 -21.00 17.71
C THR A 958 -12.07 -20.12 17.62
N ILE A 959 -12.73 -20.13 16.45
CA ILE A 959 -14.02 -19.47 16.29
C ILE A 959 -15.10 -20.21 17.09
N SER A 960 -15.88 -19.47 17.86
CA SER A 960 -17.01 -19.98 18.64
C SER A 960 -18.20 -19.06 18.42
N LEU A 961 -19.16 -19.52 17.63
CA LEU A 961 -20.39 -18.80 17.31
C LEU A 961 -21.58 -19.66 17.72
N ASP A 962 -22.65 -19.03 18.21
CA ASP A 962 -23.89 -19.75 18.54
C ASP A 962 -24.55 -20.25 17.25
N PRO A 963 -24.79 -21.58 17.12
CA PRO A 963 -25.36 -22.13 15.89
C PRO A 963 -26.82 -21.68 15.70
N PRO A 964 -27.25 -21.47 14.45
CA PRO A 964 -28.64 -21.16 14.12
C PRO A 964 -29.56 -22.39 14.32
N SER A 965 -30.87 -22.21 14.12
CA SER A 965 -31.85 -23.29 14.29
C SER A 965 -31.58 -24.46 13.31
N PRO A 966 -31.68 -25.74 13.74
CA PRO A 966 -31.39 -26.90 12.88
C PRO A 966 -32.29 -27.05 11.64
N LYS A 967 -33.43 -26.34 11.59
CA LYS A 967 -34.44 -26.51 10.54
C LYS A 967 -34.01 -25.96 9.16
N SER A 968 -33.06 -25.02 9.13
CA SER A 968 -32.56 -24.35 7.91
C SER A 968 -31.11 -24.72 7.58
N GLU A 969 -30.49 -25.62 8.35
CA GLU A 969 -29.05 -25.93 8.27
C GLU A 969 -28.64 -26.54 6.93
N GLY A 970 -29.38 -27.56 6.46
CA GLY A 970 -29.07 -28.25 5.21
C GLY A 970 -29.13 -27.33 3.99
N ASP A 971 -30.18 -26.51 3.90
CA ASP A 971 -30.42 -25.63 2.75
C ASP A 971 -29.44 -24.46 2.71
N ALA A 972 -29.22 -23.78 3.85
CA ALA A 972 -28.33 -22.63 3.92
C ALA A 972 -26.86 -23.03 3.69
N ARG A 973 -26.41 -24.13 4.32
CA ARG A 973 -25.04 -24.63 4.14
C ARG A 973 -24.77 -25.05 2.70
N SER A 974 -25.68 -25.81 2.10
CA SER A 974 -25.54 -26.25 0.71
C SER A 974 -25.54 -25.07 -0.27
N TYR A 975 -26.39 -24.05 -0.04
CA TYR A 975 -26.43 -22.85 -0.87
C TYR A 975 -25.11 -22.06 -0.83
N ILE A 976 -24.53 -21.88 0.36
CA ILE A 976 -23.31 -21.07 0.57
C ILE A 976 -22.06 -21.72 -0.03
N CYS A 977 -22.03 -23.05 -0.10
CA CYS A 977 -20.96 -23.79 -0.75
C CYS A 977 -21.02 -23.69 -2.29
N CYS A 978 -22.19 -23.39 -2.87
CA CYS A 978 -22.43 -23.45 -4.31
C CYS A 978 -23.04 -22.13 -4.84
N LEU A 979 -22.31 -21.02 -4.67
CA LEU A 979 -22.83 -19.69 -5.05
C LEU A 979 -22.87 -19.52 -6.57
N ARG A 980 -23.97 -18.93 -7.05
CA ARG A 980 -24.13 -18.55 -8.46
C ARG A 980 -23.47 -17.19 -8.69
N SER A 981 -22.53 -17.14 -9.64
CA SER A 981 -21.83 -15.90 -9.96
C SER A 981 -21.55 -15.75 -11.46
N ILE A 982 -21.62 -14.52 -11.93
CA ILE A 982 -21.10 -14.06 -13.22
C ILE A 982 -19.92 -13.15 -12.88
N ASP A 983 -18.71 -13.48 -13.36
CA ASP A 983 -17.51 -12.69 -13.13
C ASP A 983 -17.18 -11.74 -14.31
N ASN A 984 -17.89 -11.85 -15.44
CA ASN A 984 -17.74 -10.95 -16.57
C ASN A 984 -18.45 -9.60 -16.31
N GLN A 985 -17.67 -8.60 -15.90
CA GLN A 985 -18.18 -7.25 -15.62
C GLN A 985 -18.93 -6.60 -16.80
N ARG A 986 -18.61 -6.94 -18.05
CA ARG A 986 -19.34 -6.39 -19.22
C ARG A 986 -20.77 -6.90 -19.26
N VAL A 987 -20.96 -8.20 -18.99
CA VAL A 987 -22.29 -8.84 -18.92
C VAL A 987 -23.10 -8.23 -17.77
N LEU A 988 -22.52 -8.13 -16.57
CA LEU A 988 -23.17 -7.53 -15.41
C LEU A 988 -23.63 -6.08 -15.65
N THR A 989 -22.76 -5.27 -16.26
CA THR A 989 -23.10 -3.87 -16.61
C THR A 989 -24.21 -3.82 -17.66
N ALA A 990 -24.19 -4.69 -18.66
CA ALA A 990 -25.25 -4.76 -19.67
C ALA A 990 -26.60 -5.18 -19.06
N MET A 991 -26.61 -6.14 -18.12
CA MET A 991 -27.82 -6.51 -17.37
C MET A 991 -28.34 -5.33 -16.54
N SER A 992 -27.47 -4.63 -15.83
CA SER A 992 -27.83 -3.43 -15.06
C SER A 992 -28.42 -2.33 -15.95
N GLN A 993 -27.86 -2.08 -17.13
CA GLN A 993 -28.39 -1.11 -18.09
C GLN A 993 -29.79 -1.47 -18.61
N LYS A 994 -30.08 -2.76 -18.78
CA LYS A 994 -31.42 -3.23 -19.15
C LYS A 994 -32.44 -3.00 -18.02
N LEU A 995 -32.02 -3.10 -16.76
CA LEU A 995 -32.89 -2.84 -15.61
C LEU A 995 -33.19 -1.35 -15.41
N GLU A 996 -32.15 -0.51 -15.51
CA GLU A 996 -32.25 0.96 -15.37
C GLU A 996 -31.42 1.64 -16.48
N PRO A 997 -32.05 1.98 -17.62
CA PRO A 997 -31.38 2.67 -18.71
C PRO A 997 -30.92 4.08 -18.30
N THR A 998 -29.68 4.44 -18.60
CA THR A 998 -29.20 5.82 -18.45
C THR A 998 -29.92 6.71 -19.47
N ARG A 999 -30.63 7.76 -19.00
CA ARG A 999 -31.17 8.78 -19.90
C ARG A 999 -30.01 9.36 -20.72
N LYS A 1000 -30.04 9.18 -22.04
CA LYS A 1000 -29.17 9.96 -22.93
C LYS A 1000 -29.60 11.42 -22.75
N VAL A 1001 -28.72 12.22 -22.15
CA VAL A 1001 -28.85 13.68 -22.12
C VAL A 1001 -28.43 14.22 -23.48
#